data_AF-A0A836LCK7-F1
#
_entry.id   AF-A0A836LCK7-F1
#
_cell.length_a   1.000
_cell.length_b   1.000
_cell.length_c   1.000
_cell.angle_alpha   90.00
_cell.angle_beta   90.00
_cell.angle_gamma   90.00
#
_symmetry.space_group_name_H-M   'P 1'
#
loop_
_entity.id
_entity.type
_entity.pdbx_description
1 polymer ?
#
loop_
_entity_poly.entity_id
_entity_poly.type
_entity_poly.pdbx_seq_one_letter_code
_entity_poly.pdbx_strand_id
1 'polypeptide(L)'
;MLTNYWLLADLDGTLVPTPHKANGRYLPITQSPCFEHIKNWLSNGGNVCIVTTADLRAIEQVYRPLRPFLKTHREYIDEACAAGPSPVGVNGTTAQLPRRGCLHLSLYTGAVLYWCTSDSVIMLPGYANAVHCATRESAELAAAYKLRMAHATFFVDGSDTELRTRPEMCVRGTCIDGATALRLQTHIESLYLDYIFDVLSGKDSAVREAMRSLSMRYQRMWCGLLQYLEFIYNAVVRGHTGSPLLLGIADLRRFLALERETPPDPAAVEWKMEYLRSRRGFLTALGILRVEYVESRFCYAEGDDEKTSLSSLRQEVDTQAKAAERAQIISYAAYVLRADPPTAVASQLAAAAATMAEFLVDLLHPNIKHLQRQMREGECPAEEVEAPAACPHTSTALSRATANIAQVIMLGLPLSLFSRYFRSHVAEMVRGGVNAMPQPNSVVFSKMGVSKSTALRYLLGKDRVASVVEESQLHSTKTTSNPTTLLASQVDNFAGCVRSYHGIAMGDNPQSTDYELTVFRDVPFLSVEKETQRVERQRRILRRLRRTQLIESRGGHPSMPDGSPAPSYAELVSSLRHSGPMMDDRLFRNINYVGGEEEGTALFLAALLRYVTSEQKRDQGTLTPAEFLDAVSKAQGSSRDALMMRTIPAKL
;
A
#
# COMPACT_ATOMS: atom_id res chain seq x y z
N MET A 1 -4.59 7.41 -30.57
CA MET A 1 -5.97 6.85 -30.56
C MET A 1 -6.61 6.97 -29.18
N LEU A 2 -5.89 6.55 -28.14
CA LEU A 2 -6.35 6.53 -26.75
C LEU A 2 -5.89 7.76 -25.94
N THR A 3 -5.50 8.83 -26.62
CA THR A 3 -5.08 10.09 -25.99
C THR A 3 -6.14 10.56 -24.99
N ASN A 4 -5.71 10.88 -23.76
CA ASN A 4 -6.56 11.30 -22.63
C ASN A 4 -7.46 10.20 -22.02
N TYR A 5 -7.39 8.95 -22.47
CA TYR A 5 -8.09 7.83 -21.83
C TYR A 5 -7.19 7.16 -20.79
N TRP A 6 -7.79 6.71 -19.69
CA TRP A 6 -7.08 6.22 -18.51
C TRP A 6 -7.55 4.84 -18.08
N LEU A 7 -6.59 3.95 -17.82
CA LEU A 7 -6.80 2.75 -17.01
C LEU A 7 -6.35 3.05 -15.60
N LEU A 8 -7.22 2.82 -14.63
CA LEU A 8 -7.01 3.07 -13.22
C LEU A 8 -7.13 1.74 -12.46
N ALA A 9 -6.03 0.99 -12.36
CA ALA A 9 -6.09 -0.41 -11.99
C ALA A 9 -5.43 -0.68 -10.64
N ASP A 10 -6.01 -1.57 -9.85
CA ASP A 10 -5.23 -2.26 -8.82
C ASP A 10 -4.11 -3.13 -9.44
N LEU A 11 -3.14 -3.55 -8.62
CA LEU A 11 -2.02 -4.38 -9.04
C LEU A 11 -2.27 -5.88 -8.81
N ASP A 12 -2.37 -6.29 -7.54
CA ASP A 12 -2.30 -7.70 -7.12
C ASP A 12 -3.68 -8.37 -7.26
N GLY A 13 -3.80 -9.40 -8.09
CA GLY A 13 -5.07 -10.04 -8.43
C GLY A 13 -5.79 -9.38 -9.61
N THR A 14 -5.31 -8.21 -10.06
CA THR A 14 -5.90 -7.46 -11.18
C THR A 14 -4.98 -7.44 -12.41
N LEU A 15 -3.75 -6.95 -12.26
CA LEU A 15 -2.75 -6.88 -13.33
C LEU A 15 -1.66 -7.94 -13.21
N VAL A 16 -1.35 -8.38 -12.00
CA VAL A 16 -0.37 -9.46 -11.70
C VAL A 16 -0.98 -10.42 -10.70
N PRO A 17 -0.57 -11.70 -10.63
CA PRO A 17 -1.11 -12.62 -9.66
C PRO A 17 -0.78 -12.19 -8.23
N THR A 18 -1.73 -12.40 -7.30
CA THR A 18 -1.47 -12.19 -5.88
C THR A 18 -0.30 -13.06 -5.40
N PRO A 19 0.45 -12.64 -4.36
CA PRO A 19 1.57 -13.43 -3.84
C PRO A 19 1.14 -14.82 -3.40
N HIS A 20 -0.08 -14.97 -2.88
CA HIS A 20 -0.65 -16.27 -2.54
C HIS A 20 -0.76 -17.19 -3.77
N LYS A 21 -1.22 -16.67 -4.91
CA LYS A 21 -1.29 -17.40 -6.20
C LYS A 21 0.11 -17.68 -6.77
N ALA A 22 1.08 -16.83 -6.46
CA ALA A 22 2.47 -16.92 -6.93
C ALA A 22 3.45 -17.57 -5.93
N ASN A 23 2.96 -18.42 -5.00
CA ASN A 23 3.81 -19.13 -4.01
C ASN A 23 4.71 -18.21 -3.17
N GLY A 24 4.17 -17.06 -2.76
CA GLY A 24 4.87 -16.03 -1.98
C GLY A 24 5.79 -15.13 -2.78
N ARG A 25 5.85 -15.27 -4.12
CA ARG A 25 6.67 -14.42 -4.99
C ARG A 25 5.90 -13.22 -5.51
N TYR A 26 6.62 -12.14 -5.78
CA TYR A 26 6.11 -10.96 -6.47
C TYR A 26 6.58 -11.02 -7.93
N LEU A 27 5.72 -11.51 -8.82
CA LEU A 27 6.09 -11.72 -10.22
C LEU A 27 6.04 -10.40 -11.01
N PRO A 28 6.94 -10.18 -11.98
CA PRO A 28 6.85 -9.03 -12.87
C PRO A 28 5.67 -9.15 -13.83
N ILE A 29 5.18 -8.00 -14.30
CA ILE A 29 4.05 -7.92 -15.23
C ILE A 29 4.34 -8.64 -16.54
N THR A 30 5.61 -8.81 -16.94
CA THR A 30 5.98 -9.62 -18.12
C THR A 30 5.52 -11.08 -18.05
N GLN A 31 5.23 -11.60 -16.85
CA GLN A 31 4.68 -12.94 -16.65
C GLN A 31 3.15 -12.94 -16.54
N SER A 32 2.50 -11.77 -16.61
CA SER A 32 1.06 -11.64 -16.59
C SER A 32 0.47 -11.67 -18.00
N PRO A 33 -0.72 -12.26 -18.21
CA PRO A 33 -1.44 -12.16 -19.48
C PRO A 33 -1.81 -10.70 -19.84
N CYS A 34 -1.77 -9.77 -18.89
CA CYS A 34 -2.06 -8.36 -19.13
C CYS A 34 -0.94 -7.60 -19.85
N PHE A 35 0.30 -8.13 -19.89
CA PHE A 35 1.48 -7.36 -20.30
C PHE A 35 1.35 -6.74 -21.70
N GLU A 36 1.11 -7.58 -22.71
CA GLU A 36 1.03 -7.13 -24.10
C GLU A 36 -0.14 -6.15 -24.31
N HIS A 37 -1.24 -6.31 -23.57
CA HIS A 37 -2.38 -5.41 -23.67
C HIS A 37 -2.10 -4.04 -23.04
N ILE A 38 -1.44 -3.99 -21.88
CA ILE A 38 -1.02 -2.74 -21.24
C ILE A 38 0.04 -2.01 -22.09
N LYS A 39 1.00 -2.75 -22.62
CA LYS A 39 1.98 -2.22 -23.59
C LYS A 39 1.28 -1.61 -24.79
N ASN A 40 0.36 -2.35 -25.42
CA ASN A 40 -0.41 -1.85 -26.56
C ASN A 40 -1.26 -0.62 -26.21
N TRP A 41 -1.86 -0.57 -25.01
CA TRP A 41 -2.59 0.59 -24.52
C TRP A 41 -1.71 1.84 -24.45
N LEU A 42 -0.54 1.73 -23.81
CA LEU A 42 0.44 2.82 -23.69
C LEU A 42 0.95 3.28 -25.06
N SER A 43 1.33 2.33 -25.94
CA SER A 43 1.80 2.63 -27.30
C SER A 43 0.74 3.33 -28.17
N ASN A 44 -0.56 3.14 -27.88
CA ASN A 44 -1.66 3.81 -28.57
C ASN A 44 -2.01 5.20 -27.98
N GLY A 45 -1.22 5.67 -27.01
CA GLY A 45 -1.33 6.96 -26.34
C GLY A 45 -2.23 6.95 -25.10
N GLY A 46 -2.71 5.78 -24.66
CA GLY A 46 -3.50 5.65 -23.44
C GLY A 46 -2.64 5.83 -22.19
N ASN A 47 -3.25 6.26 -21.10
CA ASN A 47 -2.57 6.47 -19.82
C ASN A 47 -2.95 5.37 -18.83
N VAL A 48 -2.06 5.05 -17.90
CA VAL A 48 -2.26 4.02 -16.87
C VAL A 48 -1.87 4.60 -15.51
N CYS A 49 -2.75 4.47 -14.53
CA CYS A 49 -2.42 4.67 -13.12
C CYS A 49 -2.67 3.38 -12.36
N ILE A 50 -1.60 2.84 -11.78
CA ILE A 50 -1.68 1.66 -10.91
C ILE A 50 -1.85 2.15 -9.49
N VAL A 51 -2.92 1.73 -8.82
CA VAL A 51 -3.25 2.14 -7.46
C VAL A 51 -3.19 0.94 -6.55
N THR A 52 -2.14 0.83 -5.74
CA THR A 52 -1.83 -0.39 -5.00
C THR A 52 -1.46 -0.12 -3.54
N THR A 53 -1.65 -1.13 -2.70
CA THR A 53 -1.09 -1.17 -1.35
C THR A 53 0.39 -1.55 -1.34
N ALA A 54 0.93 -1.98 -2.49
CA ALA A 54 2.33 -2.33 -2.63
C ALA A 54 3.25 -1.13 -2.39
N ASP A 55 4.47 -1.45 -1.97
CA ASP A 55 5.57 -0.53 -1.78
C ASP A 55 6.34 -0.35 -3.10
N LEU A 56 7.63 0.00 -3.00
CA LEU A 56 8.52 0.17 -4.15
C LEU A 56 8.67 -1.09 -5.01
N ARG A 57 8.22 -2.28 -4.58
CA ARG A 57 8.23 -3.47 -5.45
C ARG A 57 7.46 -3.27 -6.75
N ALA A 58 6.47 -2.37 -6.78
CA ALA A 58 5.73 -2.03 -7.99
C ALA A 58 6.65 -1.45 -9.10
N ILE A 59 7.80 -0.88 -8.72
CA ILE A 59 8.82 -0.41 -9.66
C ILE A 59 9.40 -1.60 -10.44
N GLU A 60 9.82 -2.65 -9.73
CA GLU A 60 10.37 -3.87 -10.36
C GLU A 60 9.28 -4.66 -11.09
N GLN A 61 8.09 -4.76 -10.49
CA GLN A 61 7.01 -5.54 -11.07
C GLN A 61 6.41 -4.90 -12.31
N VAL A 62 6.35 -3.56 -12.38
CA VAL A 62 5.60 -2.88 -13.44
C VAL A 62 6.42 -1.84 -14.19
N TYR A 63 7.01 -0.88 -13.48
CA TYR A 63 7.73 0.22 -14.14
C TYR A 63 8.88 -0.29 -14.99
N ARG A 64 9.79 -1.10 -14.44
CA ARG A 64 10.95 -1.60 -15.20
C ARG A 64 10.53 -2.32 -16.49
N PRO A 65 9.59 -3.29 -16.48
CA PRO A 65 9.07 -3.88 -17.70
C PRO A 65 8.43 -2.94 -18.71
N LEU A 66 7.77 -1.86 -18.25
CA LEU A 66 7.06 -0.93 -19.13
C LEU A 66 7.88 0.29 -19.55
N ARG A 67 9.01 0.55 -18.86
CA ARG A 67 9.94 1.67 -19.09
C ARG A 67 10.28 1.90 -20.57
N PRO A 68 10.56 0.87 -21.39
CA PRO A 68 10.89 1.06 -22.80
C PRO A 68 9.74 1.62 -23.66
N PHE A 69 8.51 1.60 -23.16
CA PHE A 69 7.32 2.11 -23.87
C PHE A 69 6.86 3.49 -23.37
N LEU A 70 7.60 4.07 -22.43
CA LEU A 70 7.34 5.41 -21.90
C LEU A 70 8.17 6.45 -22.64
N LYS A 71 7.72 7.70 -22.60
CA LYS A 71 8.52 8.83 -23.07
C LYS A 71 9.48 9.27 -21.97
N THR A 72 10.57 9.89 -22.36
CA THR A 72 11.49 10.60 -21.47
C THR A 72 10.77 11.79 -20.84
N HIS A 73 11.27 12.24 -19.68
CA HIS A 73 10.76 13.45 -19.05
C HIS A 73 10.85 14.68 -19.99
N ARG A 74 11.92 14.74 -20.81
CA ARG A 74 12.13 15.83 -21.75
C ARG A 74 11.08 15.85 -22.87
N GLU A 75 10.77 14.70 -23.46
CA GLU A 75 9.74 14.59 -24.51
C GLU A 75 8.36 15.04 -24.02
N TYR A 76 8.02 14.77 -22.76
CA TYR A 76 6.77 15.27 -22.17
C TYR A 76 6.76 16.80 -22.01
N ILE A 77 7.88 17.40 -21.60
CA ILE A 77 8.02 18.86 -21.55
C ILE A 77 7.89 19.46 -22.95
N ASP A 78 8.53 18.86 -23.96
CA ASP A 78 8.48 19.36 -25.32
C ASP A 78 7.07 19.22 -25.93
N GLU A 79 6.34 18.13 -25.64
CA GLU A 79 4.92 17.99 -26.01
C GLU A 79 4.04 19.05 -25.34
N ALA A 80 4.28 19.33 -24.06
CA ALA A 80 3.57 20.37 -23.32
C ALA A 80 3.86 21.77 -23.89
N CYS A 81 5.13 22.07 -24.24
CA CYS A 81 5.51 23.31 -24.91
C CYS A 81 4.79 23.46 -26.26
N ALA A 82 4.74 22.38 -27.05
CA ALA A 82 4.16 22.39 -28.39
C ALA A 82 2.63 22.53 -28.39
N ALA A 83 1.95 22.02 -27.36
CA ALA A 83 0.51 22.15 -27.21
C ALA A 83 0.04 23.57 -26.85
N GLY A 84 0.97 24.49 -26.53
CA GLY A 84 0.69 25.88 -26.19
C GLY A 84 0.06 26.05 -24.81
N PRO A 85 -0.25 27.29 -24.39
CA PRO A 85 -0.91 27.53 -23.11
C PRO A 85 -2.30 26.90 -23.09
N SER A 86 -2.62 26.18 -22.02
CA SER A 86 -3.94 25.63 -21.76
C SER A 86 -5.02 26.72 -21.88
N PRO A 87 -6.05 26.55 -22.73
CA PRO A 87 -7.15 27.49 -22.76
C PRO A 87 -7.81 27.53 -21.38
N VAL A 88 -8.07 28.75 -20.88
CA VAL A 88 -8.84 28.96 -19.66
C VAL A 88 -10.28 28.56 -19.97
N GLY A 89 -10.77 27.51 -19.31
CA GLY A 89 -12.16 27.09 -19.45
C GLY A 89 -13.13 28.13 -18.90
N VAL A 90 -14.40 28.06 -19.31
CA VAL A 90 -15.48 29.00 -18.94
C VAL A 90 -15.69 29.11 -17.42
N ASN A 91 -15.23 28.12 -16.63
CA ASN A 91 -15.32 28.09 -15.16
C ASN A 91 -13.99 28.45 -14.45
N GLY A 92 -13.03 29.05 -15.15
CA GLY A 92 -11.70 29.37 -14.59
C GLY A 92 -10.79 28.13 -14.42
N THR A 93 -11.23 26.95 -14.83
CA THR A 93 -10.41 25.73 -14.87
C THR A 93 -9.57 25.70 -16.14
N THR A 94 -8.25 25.80 -16.00
CA THR A 94 -7.30 25.59 -17.10
C THR A 94 -7.46 24.18 -17.68
N ALA A 95 -7.76 24.08 -18.97
CA ALA A 95 -7.89 22.80 -19.65
C ALA A 95 -6.53 22.11 -19.70
N GLN A 96 -6.34 21.00 -18.98
CA GLN A 96 -5.03 20.33 -18.94
C GLN A 96 -4.52 19.92 -20.33
N LEU A 97 -3.21 20.05 -20.53
CA LEU A 97 -2.53 19.67 -21.77
C LEU A 97 -2.74 18.18 -22.05
N PRO A 98 -2.96 17.77 -23.31
CA PRO A 98 -3.08 16.35 -23.65
C PRO A 98 -1.79 15.62 -23.27
N ARG A 99 -1.93 14.50 -22.55
CA ARG A 99 -0.80 13.64 -22.17
C ARG A 99 -1.03 12.23 -22.71
N ARG A 100 0.00 11.68 -23.36
CA ARG A 100 -0.08 10.42 -24.09
C ARG A 100 0.90 9.40 -23.51
N GLY A 101 0.42 8.18 -23.28
CA GLY A 101 1.29 7.05 -22.91
C GLY A 101 1.88 7.16 -21.51
N CYS A 102 1.25 7.88 -20.58
CA CYS A 102 1.79 8.07 -19.23
C CYS A 102 1.53 6.86 -18.34
N LEU A 103 2.51 6.52 -17.50
CA LEU A 103 2.37 5.56 -16.41
C LEU A 103 2.52 6.29 -15.07
N HIS A 104 1.55 6.08 -14.18
CA HIS A 104 1.62 6.50 -12.78
C HIS A 104 1.58 5.31 -11.83
N LEU A 105 2.28 5.43 -10.72
CA LEU A 105 2.22 4.48 -9.61
C LEU A 105 1.75 5.20 -8.34
N SER A 106 0.53 4.90 -7.91
CA SER A 106 0.04 5.28 -6.59
C SER A 106 0.31 4.14 -5.61
N LEU A 107 1.27 4.36 -4.70
CA LEU A 107 1.78 3.34 -3.79
C LEU A 107 1.26 3.56 -2.37
N TYR A 108 1.46 2.54 -1.52
CA TYR A 108 1.12 2.59 -0.09
C TYR A 108 -0.33 3.01 0.18
N THR A 109 -1.27 2.48 -0.60
CA THR A 109 -2.71 2.77 -0.44
C THR A 109 -3.04 4.25 -0.70
N GLY A 110 -2.33 4.89 -1.65
CA GLY A 110 -2.56 6.29 -1.98
C GLY A 110 -1.74 7.29 -1.19
N ALA A 111 -0.77 6.86 -0.35
CA ALA A 111 0.07 7.82 0.36
C ALA A 111 0.95 8.64 -0.59
N VAL A 112 1.31 8.10 -1.76
CA VAL A 112 2.15 8.80 -2.75
C VAL A 112 1.67 8.50 -4.16
N LEU A 113 2.01 9.40 -5.07
CA LEU A 113 1.77 9.26 -6.51
C LEU A 113 3.07 9.57 -7.23
N TYR A 114 3.56 8.60 -7.98
CA TYR A 114 4.74 8.72 -8.83
C TYR A 114 4.33 8.85 -10.29
N TRP A 115 5.02 9.74 -11.00
CA TRP A 115 5.01 9.81 -12.45
C TRP A 115 6.24 9.08 -12.99
N CYS A 116 6.00 8.12 -13.88
CA CYS A 116 7.03 7.31 -14.51
C CYS A 116 7.31 7.81 -15.94
N THR A 117 8.59 8.00 -16.24
CA THR A 117 9.14 8.31 -17.57
C THR A 117 10.16 7.24 -17.95
N SER A 118 10.63 7.19 -19.19
CA SER A 118 11.64 6.18 -19.58
C SER A 118 13.01 6.40 -18.90
N ASP A 119 13.25 7.55 -18.28
CA ASP A 119 14.51 7.92 -17.63
C ASP A 119 14.38 8.12 -16.10
N SER A 120 13.16 8.17 -15.55
CA SER A 120 12.96 8.46 -14.14
C SER A 120 11.61 8.05 -13.57
N VAL A 121 11.56 7.92 -12.24
CA VAL A 121 10.32 7.83 -11.45
C VAL A 121 10.31 9.00 -10.47
N ILE A 122 9.37 9.92 -10.66
CA ILE A 122 9.33 11.22 -9.98
C ILE A 122 8.12 11.26 -9.05
N MET A 123 8.32 11.47 -7.76
CA MET A 123 7.21 11.68 -6.82
C MET A 123 6.55 13.02 -7.12
N LEU A 124 5.21 13.07 -7.14
CA LEU A 124 4.45 14.30 -7.33
C LEU A 124 4.22 15.00 -5.97
N PRO A 125 4.95 16.08 -5.63
CA PRO A 125 4.80 16.73 -4.31
C PRO A 125 3.47 17.48 -4.20
N GLY A 126 2.94 17.97 -5.33
CA GLY A 126 1.63 18.60 -5.39
C GLY A 126 0.50 17.65 -5.02
N TYR A 127 0.66 16.34 -5.25
CA TYR A 127 -0.23 15.31 -4.72
C TYR A 127 0.00 15.13 -3.22
N ALA A 128 1.23 14.83 -2.80
CA ALA A 128 1.51 14.44 -1.42
C ALA A 128 1.22 15.53 -0.37
N ASN A 129 1.28 16.81 -0.78
CA ASN A 129 1.06 17.97 0.08
C ASN A 129 -0.34 18.60 -0.09
N ALA A 130 -1.17 18.13 -1.03
CA ALA A 130 -2.48 18.70 -1.29
C ALA A 130 -3.46 18.47 -0.12
N VAL A 131 -4.54 19.25 -0.14
CA VAL A 131 -5.69 19.00 0.73
C VAL A 131 -6.62 18.02 0.00
N HIS A 132 -6.93 16.91 0.64
CA HIS A 132 -7.77 15.86 0.07
C HIS A 132 -9.08 15.74 0.83
N CYS A 133 -10.15 15.39 0.11
CA CYS A 133 -11.40 15.01 0.75
C CYS A 133 -11.20 13.70 1.52
N ALA A 134 -11.58 13.70 2.80
CA ALA A 134 -11.51 12.52 3.64
C ALA A 134 -12.47 11.44 3.12
N THR A 135 -12.09 10.17 3.23
CA THR A 135 -13.03 9.09 2.93
C THR A 135 -14.23 9.15 3.87
N ARG A 136 -15.38 8.67 3.40
CA ARG A 136 -16.59 8.58 4.23
C ARG A 136 -16.35 7.82 5.52
N GLU A 137 -15.63 6.70 5.44
CA GLU A 137 -15.27 5.89 6.62
C GLU A 137 -14.42 6.68 7.60
N SER A 138 -13.47 7.47 7.12
CA SER A 138 -12.63 8.31 7.98
C SER A 138 -13.45 9.41 8.66
N ALA A 139 -14.41 10.00 7.95
CA ALA A 139 -15.34 10.98 8.52
C ALA A 139 -16.27 10.36 9.59
N GLU A 140 -16.81 9.16 9.33
CA GLU A 140 -17.63 8.40 10.29
C GLU A 140 -16.81 8.00 11.52
N LEU A 141 -15.56 7.55 11.33
CA LEU A 141 -14.64 7.19 12.40
C LEU A 141 -14.27 8.41 13.26
N ALA A 142 -13.96 9.55 12.62
CA ALA A 142 -13.70 10.79 13.32
C ALA A 142 -14.91 11.24 14.14
N ALA A 143 -16.12 11.16 13.57
CA ALA A 143 -17.36 11.48 14.28
C ALA A 143 -17.58 10.55 15.49
N ALA A 144 -17.39 9.23 15.33
CA ALA A 144 -17.54 8.24 16.40
C ALA A 144 -16.60 8.52 17.59
N TYR A 145 -15.39 9.02 17.32
CA TYR A 145 -14.41 9.37 18.35
C TYR A 145 -14.36 10.86 18.72
N LYS A 146 -15.35 11.65 18.28
CA LYS A 146 -15.49 13.09 18.55
C LYS A 146 -14.26 13.90 18.14
N LEU A 147 -13.64 13.53 17.03
CA LEU A 147 -12.49 14.21 16.46
C LEU A 147 -12.93 15.31 15.50
N ARG A 148 -12.33 16.49 15.66
CA ARG A 148 -12.55 17.62 14.76
C ARG A 148 -11.67 17.44 13.53
N MET A 149 -12.27 17.08 12.41
CA MET A 149 -11.60 17.15 11.11
C MET A 149 -11.69 18.57 10.55
N ALA A 150 -10.64 18.96 9.82
CA ALA A 150 -10.69 20.19 9.03
C ALA A 150 -11.80 20.06 7.98
N HIS A 151 -12.39 21.19 7.62
CA HIS A 151 -13.36 21.26 6.52
C HIS A 151 -12.76 22.14 5.43
N ALA A 152 -12.98 21.76 4.18
CA ALA A 152 -12.67 22.58 3.03
C ALA A 152 -13.81 22.49 2.02
N THR A 153 -13.96 23.53 1.22
CA THR A 153 -14.96 23.55 0.15
C THR A 153 -14.35 22.93 -1.09
N PHE A 154 -14.86 21.78 -1.52
CA PHE A 154 -14.38 21.07 -2.70
C PHE A 154 -15.37 21.15 -3.85
N PHE A 155 -14.84 20.94 -5.04
CA PHE A 155 -15.63 20.61 -6.22
C PHE A 155 -16.07 19.14 -6.15
N VAL A 156 -17.33 18.91 -5.82
CA VAL A 156 -17.97 17.59 -5.87
C VAL A 156 -18.87 17.47 -7.09
N ASP A 157 -19.11 16.25 -7.53
CA ASP A 157 -20.02 15.95 -8.64
C ASP A 157 -21.40 16.59 -8.41
N GLY A 158 -21.75 17.56 -9.26
CA GLY A 158 -23.13 18.03 -9.43
C GLY A 158 -23.87 17.18 -10.47
N SER A 159 -24.78 17.80 -11.22
CA SER A 159 -25.28 17.22 -12.48
C SER A 159 -24.12 17.07 -13.48
N ASP A 160 -24.25 16.17 -14.46
CA ASP A 160 -23.21 15.64 -15.38
C ASP A 160 -22.27 16.65 -16.08
N THR A 161 -22.42 17.96 -15.88
CA THR A 161 -21.60 19.02 -16.47
C THR A 161 -21.11 20.11 -15.50
N GLU A 162 -21.55 20.13 -14.23
CA GLU A 162 -21.20 21.19 -13.27
C GLU A 162 -20.68 20.65 -11.94
N LEU A 163 -19.45 21.03 -11.60
CA LEU A 163 -18.91 20.80 -10.26
C LEU A 163 -19.58 21.74 -9.27
N ARG A 164 -20.18 21.19 -8.22
CA ARG A 164 -20.77 21.98 -7.13
C ARG A 164 -19.77 22.13 -6.01
N THR A 165 -19.78 23.30 -5.38
CA THR A 165 -18.99 23.54 -4.17
C THR A 165 -19.73 22.96 -2.98
N ARG A 166 -19.06 22.13 -2.18
CA ARG A 166 -19.61 21.61 -0.92
C ARG A 166 -18.55 21.58 0.17
N PRO A 167 -18.89 21.97 1.41
CA PRO A 167 -18.02 21.73 2.53
C PRO A 167 -17.95 20.22 2.79
N GLU A 168 -16.74 19.67 2.69
CA GLU A 168 -16.46 18.27 3.03
C GLU A 168 -15.34 18.23 4.07
N MET A 169 -15.31 17.16 4.87
CA MET A 169 -14.18 16.91 5.77
C MET A 169 -12.93 16.62 4.95
N CYS A 170 -11.79 17.15 5.38
CA CYS A 170 -10.54 17.05 4.64
C CYS A 170 -9.35 16.64 5.50
N VAL A 171 -8.32 16.18 4.80
CA VAL A 171 -7.01 15.87 5.36
C VAL A 171 -5.94 16.62 4.58
N ARG A 172 -4.95 17.17 5.31
CA ARG A 172 -3.84 17.91 4.71
C ARG A 172 -2.66 16.97 4.49
N GLY A 173 -2.26 16.82 3.23
CA GLY A 173 -1.23 15.90 2.77
C GLY A 173 -1.59 14.44 2.97
N THR A 174 -0.87 13.54 2.31
CA THR A 174 -1.18 12.11 2.25
C THR A 174 -0.27 11.23 3.12
N CYS A 175 0.84 11.78 3.62
CA CYS A 175 1.82 11.07 4.44
C CYS A 175 1.66 11.33 5.94
N ILE A 176 2.11 10.38 6.76
CA ILE A 176 2.25 10.51 8.21
C ILE A 176 3.45 11.42 8.48
N ASP A 177 3.29 12.39 9.38
CA ASP A 177 4.41 13.23 9.82
C ASP A 177 5.33 12.50 10.81
N GLY A 178 6.59 12.91 10.88
CA GLY A 178 7.60 12.24 11.71
C GLY A 178 7.24 12.19 13.21
N ALA A 179 6.60 13.22 13.76
CA ALA A 179 6.25 13.24 15.17
C ALA A 179 5.11 12.25 15.48
N THR A 180 4.11 12.18 14.61
CA THR A 180 3.04 11.18 14.67
C THR A 180 3.57 9.77 14.51
N ALA A 181 4.46 9.53 13.55
CA ALA A 181 5.05 8.22 13.35
C ALA A 181 5.89 7.76 14.56
N LEU A 182 6.65 8.66 15.19
CA LEU A 182 7.41 8.33 16.40
C LEU A 182 6.49 7.94 17.57
N ARG A 183 5.44 8.72 17.84
CA ARG A 183 4.44 8.39 18.87
C ARG A 183 3.77 7.05 18.58
N LEU A 184 3.39 6.83 17.32
CA LEU A 184 2.79 5.59 16.87
C LEU A 184 3.74 4.40 17.05
N GLN A 185 5.02 4.56 16.72
CA GLN A 185 6.03 3.51 16.89
C GLN A 185 6.13 3.09 18.36
N THR A 186 6.32 4.04 19.29
CA THR A 186 6.39 3.74 20.73
C THR A 186 5.12 3.04 21.23
N HIS A 187 3.95 3.48 20.77
CA HIS A 187 2.68 2.88 21.14
C HIS A 187 2.55 1.44 20.62
N ILE A 188 2.88 1.20 19.35
CA ILE A 188 2.84 -0.14 18.73
C ILE A 188 3.84 -1.08 19.40
N GLU A 189 5.05 -0.59 19.73
CA GLU A 189 6.05 -1.39 20.44
C GLU A 189 5.51 -1.91 21.77
N SER A 190 4.81 -1.08 22.54
CA SER A 190 4.14 -1.50 23.77
C SER A 190 3.09 -2.58 23.52
N LEU A 191 2.18 -2.38 22.56
CA LEU A 191 1.12 -3.35 22.24
C LEU A 191 1.68 -4.68 21.75
N TYR A 192 2.76 -4.63 20.98
CA TYR A 192 3.39 -5.85 20.48
C TYR A 192 4.14 -6.60 21.58
N LEU A 193 4.70 -5.90 22.57
CA LEU A 193 5.27 -6.53 23.77
C LEU A 193 4.19 -7.23 24.60
N ASP A 194 3.00 -6.64 24.76
CA ASP A 194 1.87 -7.32 25.42
C ASP A 194 1.47 -8.60 24.68
N TYR A 195 1.46 -8.54 23.35
CA TYR A 195 1.25 -9.73 22.52
C TYR A 195 2.36 -10.78 22.66
N ILE A 196 3.64 -10.37 22.69
CA ILE A 196 4.77 -11.28 22.93
C ILE A 196 4.62 -11.95 24.30
N PHE A 197 4.21 -11.21 25.34
CA PHE A 197 3.95 -11.77 26.66
C PHE A 197 2.87 -12.85 26.61
N ASP A 198 1.75 -12.60 25.93
CA ASP A 198 0.68 -13.59 25.78
C ASP A 198 1.16 -14.86 25.05
N VAL A 199 1.97 -14.69 23.99
CA VAL A 199 2.60 -15.81 23.26
C VAL A 199 3.57 -16.59 24.16
N LEU A 200 4.45 -15.90 24.88
CA LEU A 200 5.45 -16.51 25.76
C LEU A 200 4.81 -17.20 26.96
N SER A 201 3.76 -16.61 27.55
CA SER A 201 3.05 -17.19 28.69
C SER A 201 2.37 -18.50 28.32
N GLY A 202 1.96 -18.63 27.05
CA GLY A 202 1.22 -19.77 26.54
C GLY A 202 -0.04 -20.05 27.35
N LYS A 203 -0.62 -19.10 28.09
CA LYS A 203 -1.81 -19.31 28.90
C LYS A 203 -3.10 -19.19 28.08
N ASP A 204 -3.08 -18.31 27.09
CA ASP A 204 -4.25 -18.00 26.28
C ASP A 204 -4.39 -18.93 25.06
N SER A 205 -5.42 -19.78 25.07
CA SER A 205 -5.68 -20.72 23.98
C SER A 205 -6.06 -20.02 22.66
N ALA A 206 -6.73 -18.87 22.72
CA ALA A 206 -7.12 -18.13 21.52
C ALA A 206 -5.90 -17.54 20.81
N VAL A 207 -4.90 -17.07 21.58
CA VAL A 207 -3.62 -16.60 21.02
C VAL A 207 -2.86 -17.75 20.37
N ARG A 208 -2.76 -18.91 21.04
CA ARG A 208 -2.08 -20.10 20.47
C ARG A 208 -2.75 -20.58 19.17
N GLU A 209 -4.08 -20.63 19.15
CA GLU A 209 -4.81 -21.05 17.96
C GLU A 209 -4.64 -20.04 16.81
N ALA A 210 -4.71 -18.75 17.10
CA ALA A 210 -4.48 -17.70 16.12
C ALA A 210 -3.08 -17.75 15.50
N MET A 211 -2.05 -18.09 16.28
CA MET A 211 -0.67 -18.26 15.80
C MET A 211 -0.53 -19.33 14.69
N ARG A 212 -1.39 -20.36 14.69
CA ARG A 212 -1.43 -21.38 13.64
C ARG A 212 -1.94 -20.85 12.31
N SER A 213 -2.75 -19.80 12.35
CA SER A 213 -3.29 -19.16 11.14
C SER A 213 -2.29 -18.26 10.42
N LEU A 214 -1.12 -18.00 11.04
CA LEU A 214 -0.05 -17.26 10.38
C LEU A 214 0.48 -18.02 9.16
N SER A 215 0.94 -17.29 8.16
CA SER A 215 1.65 -17.88 7.03
C SER A 215 2.95 -18.54 7.49
N MET A 216 3.43 -19.52 6.72
CA MET A 216 4.68 -20.24 6.98
C MET A 216 5.87 -19.30 7.27
N ARG A 217 5.93 -18.16 6.57
CA ARG A 217 6.97 -17.14 6.77
C ARG A 217 6.94 -16.59 8.20
N TYR A 218 5.78 -16.20 8.71
CA TYR A 218 5.68 -15.61 10.04
C TYR A 218 5.68 -16.66 11.16
N GLN A 219 5.23 -17.88 10.89
CA GLN A 219 5.43 -19.00 11.81
C GLN A 219 6.94 -19.28 12.03
N ARG A 220 7.74 -19.25 10.95
CA ARG A 220 9.21 -19.39 11.06
C ARG A 220 9.84 -18.24 11.84
N MET A 221 9.38 -17.00 11.61
CA MET A 221 9.84 -15.82 12.35
C MET A 221 9.64 -16.01 13.85
N TRP A 222 8.43 -16.38 14.26
CA TRP A 222 8.10 -16.63 15.67
C TRP A 222 8.86 -17.82 16.25
N CYS A 223 8.96 -18.92 15.51
CA CYS A 223 9.71 -20.10 15.93
C CYS A 223 11.17 -19.75 16.24
N GLY A 224 11.85 -19.04 15.34
CA GLY A 224 13.23 -18.60 15.56
C GLY A 224 13.38 -17.65 16.73
N LEU A 225 12.43 -16.72 16.91
CA LEU A 225 12.45 -15.79 18.06
C LEU A 225 12.30 -16.51 19.40
N LEU A 226 11.37 -17.46 19.48
CA LEU A 226 11.16 -18.24 20.70
C LEU A 226 12.38 -19.12 21.03
N GLN A 227 13.00 -19.73 20.03
CA GLN A 227 14.22 -20.52 20.21
C GLN A 227 15.40 -19.66 20.66
N TYR A 228 15.56 -18.49 20.06
CA TYR A 228 16.60 -17.54 20.44
C TYR A 228 16.46 -17.11 21.91
N LEU A 229 15.24 -16.74 22.33
CA LEU A 229 14.97 -16.35 23.72
C LEU A 229 15.20 -17.50 24.71
N GLU A 230 14.81 -18.72 24.34
CA GLU A 230 15.05 -19.91 25.16
C GLU A 230 16.55 -20.24 25.27
N PHE A 231 17.29 -20.14 24.16
CA PHE A 231 18.72 -20.35 24.13
C PHE A 231 19.44 -19.38 25.09
N ILE A 232 19.12 -18.09 25.01
CA ILE A 232 19.78 -17.09 25.85
C ILE A 232 19.37 -17.25 27.31
N TYR A 233 18.09 -17.48 27.60
CA TYR A 233 17.63 -17.71 28.97
C TYR A 233 18.40 -18.87 29.61
N ASN A 234 18.57 -20.00 28.91
CA ASN A 234 19.32 -21.14 29.43
C ASN A 234 20.82 -20.84 29.60
N ALA A 235 21.43 -20.09 28.69
CA ALA A 235 22.83 -19.69 28.79
C ALA A 235 23.07 -18.74 29.98
N VAL A 236 22.24 -17.71 30.13
CA VAL A 236 22.39 -16.65 31.15
C VAL A 236 21.95 -17.12 32.53
N VAL A 237 20.76 -17.71 32.63
CA VAL A 237 20.14 -18.02 33.94
C VAL A 237 20.54 -19.40 34.44
N ARG A 238 20.67 -20.39 33.54
CA ARG A 238 21.00 -21.76 33.94
C ARG A 238 22.46 -22.13 33.74
N GLY A 239 23.29 -21.25 33.17
CA GLY A 239 24.69 -21.54 32.84
C GLY A 239 24.85 -22.70 31.86
N HIS A 240 23.79 -23.08 31.14
CA HIS A 240 23.82 -24.20 30.20
C HIS A 240 24.43 -23.73 28.89
N THR A 241 25.69 -24.10 28.66
CA THR A 241 26.38 -23.90 27.39
C THR A 241 25.99 -25.02 26.42
N GLY A 242 24.75 -24.97 25.92
CA GLY A 242 24.21 -25.95 24.98
C GLY A 242 24.83 -25.88 23.59
N SER A 243 24.37 -26.78 22.71
CA SER A 243 24.67 -26.78 21.27
C SER A 243 24.37 -25.42 20.62
N PRO A 244 25.07 -25.06 19.52
CA PRO A 244 24.83 -23.79 18.82
C PRO A 244 23.35 -23.63 18.44
N LEU A 245 22.89 -22.38 18.40
CA LEU A 245 21.54 -22.06 17.93
C LEU A 245 21.40 -22.50 16.48
N LEU A 246 20.57 -23.53 16.24
CA LEU A 246 20.24 -24.03 14.92
C LEU A 246 18.82 -23.59 14.59
N LEU A 247 18.67 -22.67 13.63
CA LEU A 247 17.38 -22.19 13.15
C LEU A 247 17.04 -22.96 11.85
N GLY A 248 16.04 -23.84 11.87
CA GLY A 248 15.75 -24.74 10.73
C GLY A 248 14.28 -25.15 10.55
N ILE A 249 14.01 -25.92 9.48
CA ILE A 249 12.65 -26.35 9.09
C ILE A 249 12.07 -27.40 10.04
N ALA A 250 12.93 -28.22 10.68
CA ALA A 250 12.51 -29.27 11.61
C ALA A 250 11.71 -28.73 12.82
N ASP A 251 11.88 -27.45 13.14
CA ASP A 251 11.38 -26.83 14.35
C ASP A 251 9.95 -26.27 14.26
N LEU A 252 9.39 -26.20 13.05
CA LEU A 252 7.99 -25.81 12.88
C LEU A 252 7.04 -26.78 13.62
N ARG A 253 7.42 -28.07 13.71
CA ARG A 253 6.66 -29.06 14.48
C ARG A 253 6.61 -28.73 15.97
N ARG A 254 7.71 -28.18 16.52
CA ARG A 254 7.78 -27.78 17.93
C ARG A 254 6.94 -26.53 18.18
N PHE A 255 6.98 -25.56 17.27
CA PHE A 255 6.09 -24.40 17.31
C PHE A 255 4.61 -24.81 17.30
N LEU A 256 4.23 -25.77 16.45
CA LEU A 256 2.85 -26.30 16.41
C LEU A 256 2.50 -27.14 17.66
N ALA A 257 3.50 -27.69 18.34
CA ALA A 257 3.37 -28.48 19.56
C ALA A 257 3.30 -27.63 20.86
N LEU A 258 3.51 -26.31 20.80
CA LEU A 258 3.40 -25.39 21.94
C LEU A 258 2.05 -25.46 22.68
N GLU A 259 1.00 -26.00 22.06
CA GLU A 259 -0.30 -26.23 22.73
C GLU A 259 -0.26 -27.36 23.76
N ARG A 260 0.67 -28.32 23.60
CA ARG A 260 0.79 -29.52 24.43
C ARG A 260 1.87 -29.38 25.50
N GLU A 261 2.73 -28.38 25.38
CA GLU A 261 3.75 -28.09 26.38
C GLU A 261 3.10 -27.43 27.61
N THR A 262 3.54 -27.82 28.80
CA THR A 262 3.12 -27.18 30.04
C THR A 262 3.45 -25.69 29.99
N PRO A 263 2.58 -24.80 30.53
CA PRO A 263 2.85 -23.38 30.56
C PRO A 263 4.26 -23.12 31.12
N PRO A 264 5.08 -22.30 30.44
CA PRO A 264 6.43 -22.03 30.90
C PRO A 264 6.43 -21.37 32.27
N ASP A 265 7.52 -21.57 32.99
CA ASP A 265 7.78 -20.94 34.29
C ASP A 265 7.55 -19.40 34.19
N PRO A 266 6.65 -18.82 35.01
CA PRO A 266 6.40 -17.38 35.02
C PRO A 266 7.68 -16.54 35.19
N ALA A 267 8.67 -17.02 35.95
CA ALA A 267 9.94 -16.32 36.12
C ALA A 267 10.76 -16.30 34.82
N ALA A 268 10.71 -17.38 34.03
CA ALA A 268 11.35 -17.44 32.72
C ALA A 268 10.67 -16.51 31.71
N VAL A 269 9.33 -16.40 31.75
CA VAL A 269 8.58 -15.47 30.90
C VAL A 269 8.95 -14.03 31.22
N GLU A 270 8.95 -13.64 32.49
CA GLU A 270 9.29 -12.27 32.89
C GLU A 270 10.74 -11.92 32.52
N TRP A 271 11.68 -12.85 32.73
CA TRP A 271 13.07 -12.64 32.32
C TRP A 271 13.19 -12.36 30.82
N LYS A 272 12.50 -13.14 29.98
CA LYS A 272 12.50 -12.96 28.52
C LYS A 272 11.85 -11.63 28.10
N MET A 273 10.81 -11.20 28.80
CA MET A 273 10.19 -9.90 28.57
C MET A 273 11.12 -8.76 28.94
N GLU A 274 11.79 -8.84 30.08
CA GLU A 274 12.75 -7.82 30.50
C GLU A 274 13.93 -7.73 29.53
N TYR A 275 14.42 -8.89 29.07
CA TYR A 275 15.41 -8.97 28.00
C TYR A 275 14.95 -8.23 26.72
N LEU A 276 13.70 -8.39 26.30
CA LEU A 276 13.20 -7.68 25.10
C LEU A 276 13.01 -6.18 25.36
N ARG A 277 12.48 -5.79 26.53
CA ARG A 277 12.25 -4.38 26.92
C ARG A 277 13.54 -3.58 27.01
N SER A 278 14.64 -4.21 27.45
CA SER A 278 15.94 -3.54 27.56
C SER A 278 16.57 -3.22 26.19
N ARG A 279 16.04 -3.79 25.09
CA ARG A 279 16.57 -3.63 23.73
C ARG A 279 15.68 -2.71 22.91
N ARG A 280 15.86 -1.40 23.10
CA ARG A 280 15.11 -0.38 22.34
C ARG A 280 15.28 -0.57 20.83
N GLY A 281 14.19 -0.46 20.10
CA GLY A 281 14.18 -0.58 18.65
C GLY A 281 14.38 -2.00 18.12
N PHE A 282 14.35 -3.05 18.95
CA PHE A 282 14.55 -4.43 18.46
C PHE A 282 13.53 -4.83 17.38
N LEU A 283 12.25 -4.45 17.53
CA LEU A 283 11.23 -4.75 16.52
C LEU A 283 11.59 -4.15 15.17
N THR A 284 12.15 -2.95 15.16
CA THR A 284 12.57 -2.28 13.94
C THR A 284 13.86 -2.83 13.37
N ALA A 285 14.87 -3.07 14.22
CA ALA A 285 16.14 -3.66 13.82
C ALA A 285 15.95 -5.03 13.15
N LEU A 286 14.98 -5.80 13.63
CA LEU A 286 14.61 -7.10 13.08
C LEU A 286 13.65 -7.02 11.88
N GLY A 287 13.11 -5.85 11.56
CA GLY A 287 12.15 -5.67 10.47
C GLY A 287 10.73 -6.17 10.76
N ILE A 288 10.40 -6.44 12.02
CA ILE A 288 9.05 -6.79 12.50
C ILE A 288 8.16 -5.54 12.48
N LEU A 289 8.70 -4.41 12.91
CA LEU A 289 8.07 -3.09 12.78
C LEU A 289 8.80 -2.32 11.69
N ARG A 290 8.08 -1.81 10.69
CA ARG A 290 8.64 -1.10 9.54
C ARG A 290 8.06 0.29 9.45
N VAL A 291 8.92 1.27 9.19
CA VAL A 291 8.52 2.62 8.80
C VAL A 291 8.91 2.81 7.34
N GLU A 292 7.90 2.92 6.46
CA GLU A 292 8.13 3.09 5.03
C GLU A 292 8.24 4.58 4.70
N TYR A 293 9.43 4.98 4.24
CA TYR A 293 9.71 6.37 3.87
C TYR A 293 9.44 6.62 2.39
N VAL A 294 9.04 7.84 2.10
CA VAL A 294 8.82 8.28 0.73
C VAL A 294 10.14 8.72 0.10
N GLU A 295 10.40 8.21 -1.10
CA GLU A 295 11.51 8.65 -1.94
C GLU A 295 11.02 9.69 -2.94
N SER A 296 11.73 10.81 -3.07
CA SER A 296 11.31 11.90 -3.95
C SER A 296 11.57 11.60 -5.43
N ARG A 297 12.64 10.88 -5.75
CA ARG A 297 13.04 10.60 -7.13
C ARG A 297 13.92 9.36 -7.25
N PHE A 298 13.68 8.59 -8.31
CA PHE A 298 14.55 7.55 -8.80
C PHE A 298 15.00 7.93 -10.22
N CYS A 299 16.31 7.97 -10.47
CA CYS A 299 16.87 8.23 -11.80
C CYS A 299 17.46 6.93 -12.34
N TYR A 300 17.25 6.67 -13.63
CA TYR A 300 17.81 5.52 -14.32
C TYR A 300 18.67 6.01 -15.48
N ALA A 301 19.91 5.52 -15.58
CA ALA A 301 20.79 5.95 -16.65
C ALA A 301 20.30 5.41 -18.01
N GLU A 302 20.49 6.19 -19.07
CA GLU A 302 20.39 5.71 -20.45
C GLU A 302 21.55 4.72 -20.68
N GLY A 303 21.22 3.44 -20.87
CA GLY A 303 22.21 2.36 -21.05
C GLY A 303 22.18 1.26 -19.98
N ASP A 304 21.12 1.14 -19.19
CA ASP A 304 20.89 -0.05 -18.35
C ASP A 304 20.38 -1.26 -19.16
N ASP A 305 19.83 -1.04 -20.37
CA ASP A 305 19.23 -2.12 -21.19
C ASP A 305 20.08 -2.54 -22.40
N GLU A 306 21.15 -1.81 -22.78
CA GLU A 306 22.01 -2.15 -23.92
C GLU A 306 23.51 -2.13 -23.56
N LYS A 307 24.06 -3.28 -23.13
CA LYS A 307 25.41 -3.78 -23.46
C LYS A 307 25.72 -5.09 -22.70
N THR A 308 25.64 -6.20 -23.44
CA THR A 308 25.83 -7.58 -22.97
C THR A 308 27.19 -7.85 -22.29
N SER A 309 28.20 -6.98 -22.49
CA SER A 309 29.55 -7.14 -21.91
C SER A 309 29.87 -6.21 -20.71
N LEU A 310 29.07 -5.18 -20.44
CA LEU A 310 29.15 -4.37 -19.19
C LEU A 310 28.13 -4.84 -18.14
N SER A 311 27.20 -5.71 -18.53
CA SER A 311 26.16 -6.25 -17.66
C SER A 311 26.72 -7.10 -16.52
N SER A 312 27.78 -7.89 -16.75
CA SER A 312 28.40 -8.73 -15.72
C SER A 312 29.08 -7.89 -14.64
N LEU A 313 29.88 -6.89 -15.02
CA LEU A 313 30.56 -5.98 -14.08
C LEU A 313 29.55 -5.16 -13.26
N ARG A 314 28.48 -4.65 -13.88
CA ARG A 314 27.42 -3.94 -13.12
C ARG A 314 26.64 -4.88 -12.22
N GLN A 315 26.32 -6.10 -12.68
CA GLN A 315 25.64 -7.09 -11.86
C GLN A 315 26.50 -7.51 -10.67
N GLU A 316 27.82 -7.63 -10.85
CA GLU A 316 28.78 -7.85 -9.76
C GLU A 316 28.79 -6.70 -8.76
N VAL A 317 28.87 -5.44 -9.23
CA VAL A 317 28.82 -4.25 -8.37
C VAL A 317 27.49 -4.15 -7.61
N ASP A 318 26.35 -4.37 -8.26
CA ASP A 318 25.03 -4.36 -7.63
C ASP A 318 24.89 -5.51 -6.62
N THR A 319 25.42 -6.69 -6.95
CA THR A 319 25.42 -7.84 -6.04
C THR A 319 26.30 -7.57 -4.83
N GLN A 320 27.47 -6.96 -5.03
CA GLN A 320 28.39 -6.58 -3.96
C GLN A 320 27.82 -5.47 -3.09
N ALA A 321 27.16 -4.47 -3.69
CA ALA A 321 26.43 -3.42 -2.96
C ALA A 321 25.32 -4.04 -2.12
N LYS A 322 24.45 -4.87 -2.70
CA LYS A 322 23.38 -5.57 -1.95
C LYS A 322 23.92 -6.48 -0.85
N ALA A 323 25.05 -7.14 -1.08
CA ALA A 323 25.71 -7.98 -0.06
C ALA A 323 26.27 -7.14 1.08
N ALA A 324 26.89 -5.99 0.78
CA ALA A 324 27.38 -5.04 1.79
C ALA A 324 26.23 -4.42 2.58
N GLU A 325 25.14 -4.04 1.91
CA GLU A 325 23.90 -3.58 2.52
C GLU A 325 23.34 -4.64 3.46
N ARG A 326 23.17 -5.88 2.99
CA ARG A 326 22.74 -7.01 3.82
C ARG A 326 23.64 -7.21 5.03
N ALA A 327 24.95 -7.16 4.86
CA ALA A 327 25.91 -7.33 5.96
C ALA A 327 25.79 -6.21 7.00
N GLN A 328 25.56 -4.96 6.57
CA GLN A 328 25.33 -3.82 7.46
C GLN A 328 24.06 -4.02 8.29
N ILE A 329 22.97 -4.45 7.67
CA ILE A 329 21.70 -4.76 8.34
C ILE A 329 21.92 -5.86 9.40
N ILE A 330 22.56 -6.97 9.03
CA ILE A 330 22.82 -8.09 9.94
C ILE A 330 23.66 -7.64 11.13
N SER A 331 24.71 -6.84 10.88
CA SER A 331 25.58 -6.30 11.93
C SER A 331 24.80 -5.44 12.92
N TYR A 332 23.95 -4.52 12.43
CA TYR A 332 23.14 -3.67 13.29
C TYR A 332 22.08 -4.47 14.07
N ALA A 333 21.38 -5.40 13.43
CA ALA A 333 20.41 -6.26 14.09
C ALA A 333 21.08 -7.11 15.18
N ALA A 334 22.26 -7.67 14.91
CA ALA A 334 23.05 -8.42 15.89
C ALA A 334 23.51 -7.52 17.06
N TYR A 335 23.89 -6.28 16.79
CA TYR A 335 24.25 -5.30 17.82
C TYR A 335 23.07 -5.03 18.77
N VAL A 336 21.87 -4.75 18.24
CA VAL A 336 20.66 -4.50 19.04
C VAL A 336 20.28 -5.73 19.87
N LEU A 337 20.36 -6.92 19.27
CA LEU A 337 20.12 -8.19 19.98
C LEU A 337 21.14 -8.44 21.10
N ARG A 338 22.38 -7.97 20.97
CA ARG A 338 23.43 -8.18 21.97
C ARG A 338 23.35 -7.26 23.18
N ALA A 339 22.72 -6.09 23.09
CA ALA A 339 22.86 -5.01 24.07
C ALA A 339 22.84 -5.50 25.55
N ASP A 340 23.86 -5.08 26.31
CA ASP A 340 24.09 -5.40 27.73
C ASP A 340 24.19 -6.90 28.12
N PRO A 341 25.06 -7.71 27.49
CA PRO A 341 25.21 -9.10 27.86
C PRO A 341 26.15 -9.26 29.08
N PRO A 342 25.88 -10.18 30.01
CA PRO A 342 26.85 -10.55 31.04
C PRO A 342 28.16 -11.06 30.41
N THR A 343 29.31 -10.59 30.90
CA THR A 343 30.64 -10.90 30.33
C THR A 343 30.90 -12.41 30.20
N ALA A 344 30.39 -13.21 31.13
CA ALA A 344 30.58 -14.67 31.17
C ALA A 344 30.01 -15.41 29.95
N VAL A 345 28.99 -14.86 29.29
CA VAL A 345 28.29 -15.50 28.16
C VAL A 345 28.35 -14.68 26.87
N ALA A 346 29.11 -13.58 26.87
CA ALA A 346 29.13 -12.59 25.80
C ALA A 346 29.48 -13.18 24.41
N SER A 347 30.42 -14.14 24.34
CA SER A 347 30.81 -14.76 23.07
C SER A 347 29.71 -15.66 22.49
N GLN A 348 29.03 -16.44 23.33
CA GLN A 348 27.91 -17.29 22.92
C GLN A 348 26.70 -16.45 22.51
N LEU A 349 26.38 -15.40 23.26
CA LEU A 349 25.33 -14.46 22.90
C LEU A 349 25.64 -13.75 21.58
N ALA A 350 26.91 -13.39 21.34
CA ALA A 350 27.31 -12.76 20.08
C ALA A 350 27.08 -13.68 18.89
N ALA A 351 27.47 -14.95 18.98
CA ALA A 351 27.23 -15.94 17.93
C ALA A 351 25.73 -16.16 17.69
N ALA A 352 24.95 -16.38 18.76
CA ALA A 352 23.51 -16.59 18.65
C ALA A 352 22.77 -15.35 18.09
N ALA A 353 23.17 -14.14 18.48
CA ALA A 353 22.61 -12.90 17.96
C ALA A 353 22.92 -12.71 16.47
N ALA A 354 24.13 -13.05 16.02
CA ALA A 354 24.49 -13.01 14.61
C ALA A 354 23.66 -14.01 13.78
N THR A 355 23.52 -15.25 14.25
CA THR A 355 22.68 -16.27 13.61
C THR A 355 21.23 -15.84 13.53
N MET A 356 20.68 -15.28 14.62
CA MET A 356 19.31 -14.81 14.67
C MET A 356 19.07 -13.58 13.78
N ALA A 357 20.01 -12.64 13.76
CA ALA A 357 19.98 -11.48 12.89
C ALA A 357 19.99 -11.89 11.42
N GLU A 358 20.92 -12.77 11.02
CA GLU A 358 20.97 -13.30 9.66
C GLU A 358 19.66 -13.98 9.27
N PHE A 359 19.16 -14.88 10.11
CA PHE A 359 17.90 -15.58 9.88
C PHE A 359 16.72 -14.63 9.66
N LEU A 360 16.56 -13.61 10.51
CA LEU A 360 15.44 -12.67 10.38
C LEU A 360 15.61 -11.69 9.23
N VAL A 361 16.83 -11.25 8.94
CA VAL A 361 17.11 -10.38 7.79
C VAL A 361 16.78 -11.11 6.49
N ASP A 362 17.18 -12.37 6.36
CA ASP A 362 16.86 -13.19 5.20
C ASP A 362 15.37 -13.54 5.14
N LEU A 363 14.73 -13.76 6.29
CA LEU A 363 13.32 -14.11 6.30
C LEU A 363 12.42 -12.90 6.02
N LEU A 364 12.73 -11.74 6.59
CA LEU A 364 11.87 -10.55 6.57
C LEU A 364 12.29 -9.56 5.48
N HIS A 365 13.55 -9.49 5.09
CA HIS A 365 14.07 -8.49 4.15
C HIS A 365 13.73 -7.05 4.63
N PRO A 366 14.27 -6.60 5.77
CA PRO A 366 14.08 -5.22 6.22
C PRO A 366 14.68 -4.22 5.24
N ASN A 367 14.12 -3.01 5.19
CA ASN A 367 14.57 -1.95 4.31
C ASN A 367 15.83 -1.26 4.90
N ILE A 368 16.95 -1.26 4.16
CA ILE A 368 18.20 -0.67 4.64
C ILE A 368 18.11 0.82 4.93
N LYS A 369 17.34 1.58 4.15
CA LYS A 369 17.22 3.04 4.31
C LYS A 369 16.64 3.39 5.67
N HIS A 370 15.73 2.55 6.16
CA HIS A 370 15.17 2.69 7.49
C HIS A 370 16.24 2.52 8.58
N LEU A 371 17.08 1.50 8.45
CA LEU A 371 18.12 1.17 9.42
C LEU A 371 19.24 2.20 9.41
N GLN A 372 19.70 2.65 8.24
CA GLN A 372 20.69 3.73 8.13
C GLN A 372 20.21 5.04 8.78
N ARG A 373 18.90 5.29 8.78
CA ARG A 373 18.33 6.43 9.48
C ARG A 373 18.35 6.22 11.00
N GLN A 374 17.95 5.04 11.48
CA GLN A 374 18.01 4.73 12.90
C GLN A 374 19.43 4.75 13.44
N MET A 375 20.41 4.23 12.68
CA MET A 375 21.83 4.31 13.03
C MET A 375 22.25 5.76 13.24
N ARG A 376 21.88 6.66 12.31
CA ARG A 376 22.14 8.10 12.43
C ARG A 376 21.44 8.77 13.61
N GLU A 377 20.24 8.32 13.95
CA GLU A 377 19.47 8.85 15.09
C GLU A 377 20.00 8.31 16.44
N GLY A 378 20.55 7.09 16.46
CA GLY A 378 21.15 6.45 17.64
C GLY A 378 22.59 6.87 17.92
N GLU A 379 23.36 7.28 16.90
CA GLU A 379 24.73 7.81 17.01
C GLU A 379 24.81 9.26 17.51
N CYS A 380 23.71 9.85 17.98
CA CYS A 380 23.70 11.15 18.65
C CYS A 380 23.69 11.01 20.19
N PRO A 381 24.84 10.78 20.85
CA PRO A 381 25.01 11.16 22.24
C PRO A 381 25.49 12.61 22.35
N ALA A 382 25.07 13.26 23.42
CA ALA A 382 25.36 14.63 23.80
C ALA A 382 26.86 14.96 23.78
N GLU A 383 27.25 15.95 22.97
CA GLU A 383 28.30 16.94 23.22
C GLU A 383 28.31 17.94 22.05
N GLU A 384 27.49 18.99 22.14
CA GLU A 384 27.73 20.23 21.41
C GLU A 384 29.02 20.85 21.98
N VAL A 385 30.18 20.40 21.50
CA VAL A 385 31.43 21.14 21.63
C VAL A 385 31.50 22.06 20.43
N GLU A 386 31.30 23.35 20.67
CA GLU A 386 31.64 24.42 19.72
C GLU A 386 33.11 24.26 19.29
N ALA A 387 33.34 23.92 18.01
CA ALA A 387 34.65 23.99 17.38
C ALA A 387 34.58 24.92 16.15
N PRO A 388 35.62 25.73 15.92
CA PRO A 388 35.53 26.93 15.08
C PRO A 388 35.62 26.63 13.58
N ALA A 389 35.03 27.53 12.82
CA ALA A 389 34.91 27.53 11.38
C ALA A 389 36.27 27.47 10.63
N ALA A 390 36.44 26.50 9.74
CA ALA A 390 37.17 26.64 8.47
C ALA A 390 37.03 25.40 7.58
N CYS A 391 36.28 25.51 6.47
CA CYS A 391 36.59 25.03 5.12
C CYS A 391 35.31 24.91 4.25
N PRO A 392 35.26 25.53 3.05
CA PRO A 392 34.10 25.45 2.17
C PRO A 392 34.27 24.32 1.16
N HIS A 393 33.69 23.16 1.44
CA HIS A 393 33.37 22.19 0.40
C HIS A 393 31.87 21.94 0.42
N THR A 394 31.29 21.98 -0.78
CA THR A 394 29.87 21.88 -1.12
C THR A 394 29.25 20.58 -0.61
N SER A 395 28.95 20.52 0.67
CA SER A 395 27.95 19.64 1.24
C SER A 395 26.67 20.45 1.30
N THR A 396 25.73 20.13 0.43
CA THR A 396 24.35 20.58 0.51
C THR A 396 23.82 20.19 1.87
N ALA A 397 23.82 21.13 2.81
CA ALA A 397 23.12 21.00 4.07
C ALA A 397 21.65 20.68 3.75
N LEU A 398 21.29 19.40 3.82
CA LEU A 398 19.90 18.99 3.88
C LEU A 398 19.37 19.62 5.16
N SER A 399 18.70 20.77 5.04
CA SER A 399 17.74 21.22 6.06
C SER A 399 16.93 19.98 6.44
N ARG A 400 16.71 19.72 7.73
CA ARG A 400 15.89 18.60 8.25
C ARG A 400 14.47 18.69 7.65
N ALA A 401 14.33 18.32 6.38
CA ALA A 401 13.07 18.15 5.72
C ALA A 401 12.40 17.03 6.51
N THR A 402 11.31 17.38 7.17
CA THR A 402 10.46 16.42 7.88
C THR A 402 10.16 15.29 6.91
N ALA A 403 10.71 14.11 7.17
CA ALA A 403 10.59 13.03 6.22
C ALA A 403 9.13 12.58 6.13
N ASN A 404 8.66 12.45 4.90
CA ASN A 404 7.32 11.94 4.62
C ASN A 404 7.33 10.42 4.84
N ILE A 405 6.49 9.96 5.76
CA ILE A 405 6.32 8.54 6.07
C ILE A 405 5.03 8.08 5.41
N ALA A 406 5.13 7.13 4.48
CA ALA A 406 3.99 6.63 3.74
C ALA A 406 3.07 5.80 4.63
N GLN A 407 3.66 4.87 5.38
CA GLN A 407 2.95 3.97 6.29
C GLN A 407 3.90 3.37 7.33
N VAL A 408 3.32 2.84 8.42
CA VAL A 408 4.01 1.99 9.39
C VAL A 408 3.41 0.59 9.31
N ILE A 409 4.21 -0.47 9.38
CA ILE A 409 3.73 -1.85 9.24
C ILE A 409 4.25 -2.68 10.41
N MET A 410 3.35 -3.37 11.10
CA MET A 410 3.68 -4.35 12.12
C MET A 410 3.40 -5.75 11.58
N LEU A 411 4.42 -6.62 11.59
CA LEU A 411 4.36 -7.98 11.03
C LEU A 411 4.16 -9.05 12.11
N GLY A 412 3.64 -10.21 11.72
CA GLY A 412 3.54 -11.38 12.58
C GLY A 412 2.38 -11.37 13.58
N LEU A 413 1.43 -10.45 13.44
CA LEU A 413 0.16 -10.48 14.18
C LEU A 413 -0.94 -11.13 13.31
N PRO A 414 -1.56 -12.23 13.78
CA PRO A 414 -2.74 -12.81 13.11
C PRO A 414 -3.91 -11.82 13.08
N LEU A 415 -4.64 -11.79 11.95
CA LEU A 415 -5.84 -10.96 11.78
C LEU A 415 -6.87 -11.16 12.91
N SER A 416 -7.06 -12.40 13.37
CA SER A 416 -8.00 -12.73 14.45
C SER A 416 -7.68 -12.08 15.79
N LEU A 417 -6.42 -11.67 16.02
CA LEU A 417 -5.99 -11.03 17.26
C LEU A 417 -6.01 -9.50 17.18
N PHE A 418 -6.27 -8.89 16.02
CA PHE A 418 -6.31 -7.44 15.88
C PHE A 418 -7.27 -6.79 16.88
N SER A 419 -8.52 -7.28 16.97
CA SER A 419 -9.51 -6.69 17.88
C SER A 419 -9.13 -6.80 19.35
N ARG A 420 -8.33 -7.80 19.74
CA ARG A 420 -7.88 -7.98 21.13
C ARG A 420 -6.90 -6.89 21.53
N TYR A 421 -5.88 -6.64 20.70
CA TYR A 421 -4.78 -5.74 21.05
C TYR A 421 -4.99 -4.30 20.57
N PHE A 422 -5.77 -4.07 19.52
CA PHE A 422 -5.88 -2.75 18.90
C PHE A 422 -7.21 -2.05 19.19
N ARG A 423 -8.30 -2.77 19.49
CA ARG A 423 -9.65 -2.17 19.59
C ARG A 423 -9.74 -1.09 20.67
N SER A 424 -9.12 -1.28 21.82
CA SER A 424 -9.05 -0.28 22.90
C SER A 424 -8.21 0.94 22.52
N HIS A 425 -7.33 0.81 21.52
CA HIS A 425 -6.35 1.82 21.11
C HIS A 425 -6.75 2.55 19.81
N VAL A 426 -7.78 2.06 19.09
CA VAL A 426 -8.27 2.71 17.86
C VAL A 426 -8.58 4.18 18.11
N ALA A 427 -9.23 4.51 19.22
CA ALA A 427 -9.53 5.91 19.54
C ALA A 427 -8.27 6.79 19.54
N GLU A 428 -7.21 6.35 20.21
CA GLU A 428 -5.92 7.06 20.30
C GLU A 428 -5.23 7.18 18.95
N MET A 429 -5.19 6.09 18.17
CA MET A 429 -4.63 6.06 16.82
C MET A 429 -5.33 7.06 15.89
N VAL A 430 -6.66 7.08 15.91
CA VAL A 430 -7.47 8.00 15.11
C VAL A 430 -7.24 9.45 15.60
N ARG A 431 -7.08 9.71 16.91
CA ARG A 431 -6.69 11.06 17.40
C ARG A 431 -5.30 11.46 16.92
N GLY A 432 -4.39 10.48 16.79
CA GLY A 432 -3.08 10.63 16.18
C GLY A 432 -3.13 10.87 14.67
N GLY A 433 -4.30 10.80 14.03
CA GLY A 433 -4.45 11.02 12.58
C GLY A 433 -4.05 9.81 11.75
N VAL A 434 -4.03 8.61 12.32
CA VAL A 434 -3.71 7.36 11.61
C VAL A 434 -4.85 6.36 11.69
N ASN A 435 -4.97 5.54 10.64
CA ASN A 435 -5.91 4.43 10.58
C ASN A 435 -5.13 3.10 10.67
N ALA A 436 -5.58 2.19 11.53
CA ALA A 436 -5.01 0.86 11.66
C ALA A 436 -5.80 -0.14 10.80
N MET A 437 -5.16 -0.66 9.76
CA MET A 437 -5.75 -1.58 8.79
C MET A 437 -5.20 -2.98 9.03
N PRO A 438 -6.02 -3.91 9.56
CA PRO A 438 -5.56 -5.26 9.78
C PRO A 438 -5.47 -6.04 8.46
N GLN A 439 -4.40 -6.82 8.33
CA GLN A 439 -4.12 -7.70 7.20
C GLN A 439 -3.92 -9.14 7.74
N PRO A 440 -3.94 -10.19 6.90
CA PRO A 440 -3.88 -11.58 7.36
C PRO A 440 -2.74 -11.89 8.35
N ASN A 441 -1.60 -11.22 8.23
CA ASN A 441 -0.40 -11.46 9.06
C ASN A 441 0.28 -10.18 9.54
N SER A 442 -0.40 -9.04 9.45
CA SER A 442 0.18 -7.73 9.70
C SER A 442 -0.88 -6.71 10.05
N VAL A 443 -0.46 -5.57 10.61
CA VAL A 443 -1.29 -4.38 10.75
C VAL A 443 -0.55 -3.24 10.06
N VAL A 444 -1.23 -2.58 9.13
CA VAL A 444 -0.70 -1.41 8.42
C VAL A 444 -1.34 -0.17 8.99
N PHE A 445 -0.52 0.82 9.32
CA PHE A 445 -0.96 2.11 9.79
C PHE A 445 -0.69 3.13 8.70
N SER A 446 -1.75 3.70 8.16
CA SER A 446 -1.69 4.77 7.16
C SER A 446 -2.27 6.05 7.74
N LYS A 447 -2.07 7.16 7.04
CA LYS A 447 -2.73 8.41 7.39
C LYS A 447 -4.25 8.26 7.27
N MET A 448 -4.98 8.70 8.30
CA MET A 448 -6.43 8.75 8.27
C MET A 448 -6.91 9.63 7.11
N GLY A 449 -8.00 9.24 6.43
CA GLY A 449 -8.54 9.94 5.26
C GLY A 449 -7.85 9.63 3.94
N VAL A 450 -6.74 8.88 3.93
CA VAL A 450 -6.02 8.46 2.73
C VAL A 450 -6.38 7.03 2.37
N SER A 451 -6.74 6.79 1.11
CA SER A 451 -7.04 5.47 0.57
C SER A 451 -6.70 5.40 -0.93
N LYS A 452 -6.96 4.24 -1.57
CA LYS A 452 -6.81 4.10 -3.03
C LYS A 452 -7.61 5.15 -3.81
N SER A 453 -8.75 5.62 -3.28
CA SER A 453 -9.54 6.68 -3.90
C SER A 453 -8.82 8.04 -3.93
N THR A 454 -7.87 8.30 -3.04
CA THR A 454 -7.21 9.61 -2.91
C THR A 454 -6.49 9.98 -4.22
N ALA A 455 -5.79 9.01 -4.84
CA ALA A 455 -5.19 9.21 -6.16
C ALA A 455 -6.24 9.47 -7.23
N LEU A 456 -7.36 8.74 -7.22
CA LEU A 456 -8.45 8.96 -8.18
C LEU A 456 -9.11 10.32 -8.03
N ARG A 457 -9.44 10.75 -6.81
CA ARG A 457 -10.04 12.06 -6.55
C ARG A 457 -9.12 13.17 -7.03
N TYR A 458 -7.82 13.05 -6.76
CA TYR A 458 -6.82 13.98 -7.28
C TYR A 458 -6.80 14.00 -8.81
N LEU A 459 -6.65 12.84 -9.45
CA LEU A 459 -6.60 12.73 -10.92
C LEU A 459 -7.90 13.16 -11.60
N LEU A 460 -9.06 12.97 -10.97
CA LEU A 460 -10.37 13.46 -11.44
C LEU A 460 -10.60 14.95 -11.11
N GLY A 461 -9.75 15.56 -10.28
CA GLY A 461 -9.89 16.96 -9.87
C GLY A 461 -10.96 17.21 -8.81
N LYS A 462 -11.50 16.16 -8.20
CA LYS A 462 -12.53 16.22 -7.14
C LYS A 462 -11.97 16.71 -5.80
N ASP A 463 -10.65 16.63 -5.62
CA ASP A 463 -9.94 17.19 -4.44
C ASP A 463 -9.51 18.66 -4.65
N ARG A 464 -9.88 19.31 -5.74
CA ARG A 464 -9.56 20.73 -5.93
C ARG A 464 -10.39 21.58 -4.96
N VAL A 465 -9.70 22.33 -4.09
CA VAL A 465 -10.34 23.25 -3.14
C VAL A 465 -10.84 24.48 -3.88
N ALA A 466 -12.15 24.72 -3.83
CA ALA A 466 -12.83 25.78 -4.57
C ALA A 466 -12.41 27.20 -4.17
N SER A 467 -12.00 27.40 -2.91
CA SER A 467 -11.57 28.70 -2.38
C SER A 467 -10.07 28.99 -2.54
N VAL A 468 -9.26 28.03 -2.98
CA VAL A 468 -7.78 28.11 -3.03
C VAL A 468 -7.27 28.29 -4.47
N VAL A 469 -8.19 28.53 -5.42
CA VAL A 469 -7.82 28.96 -6.79
C VAL A 469 -6.97 30.25 -6.75
N GLU A 470 -7.09 31.06 -5.68
CA GLU A 470 -6.23 32.24 -5.44
C GLU A 470 -4.88 31.91 -4.77
N GLU A 471 -4.81 30.91 -3.89
CA GLU A 471 -3.59 30.62 -3.09
C GLU A 471 -2.52 29.83 -3.87
N SER A 472 -2.93 28.97 -4.82
CA SER A 472 -1.98 28.29 -5.72
C SER A 472 -1.28 29.29 -6.66
N GLN A 473 -1.91 30.44 -6.94
CA GLN A 473 -1.24 31.56 -7.62
C GLN A 473 -0.34 32.35 -6.66
N LEU A 474 -0.69 32.46 -5.38
CA LEU A 474 0.10 33.23 -4.40
C LEU A 474 1.44 32.58 -3.98
N HIS A 475 1.54 31.25 -3.99
CA HIS A 475 2.84 30.58 -3.75
C HIS A 475 3.70 30.41 -5.01
N SER A 476 3.11 30.52 -6.21
CA SER A 476 3.87 30.52 -7.47
C SER A 476 4.38 31.91 -7.89
N THR A 477 3.92 32.99 -7.26
CA THR A 477 4.22 34.38 -7.68
C THR A 477 5.39 35.03 -6.95
N LYS A 478 6.02 34.36 -5.97
CA LYS A 478 7.10 34.95 -5.16
C LYS A 478 8.53 34.57 -5.54
N THR A 479 8.72 33.80 -6.59
CA THR A 479 10.02 33.60 -7.22
C THR A 479 9.97 34.12 -8.65
N THR A 480 10.87 35.05 -8.98
CA THR A 480 11.23 35.46 -10.34
C THR A 480 11.77 34.25 -11.12
N SER A 481 10.89 33.31 -11.46
CA SER A 481 11.26 32.07 -12.12
C SER A 481 11.17 32.24 -13.64
N ASN A 482 12.24 31.84 -14.33
CA ASN A 482 12.26 31.73 -15.79
C ASN A 482 11.00 31.01 -16.31
N PRO A 483 10.45 31.40 -17.47
CA PRO A 483 9.25 30.80 -18.05
C PRO A 483 9.34 29.27 -18.19
N THR A 484 10.55 28.74 -18.39
CA THR A 484 10.84 27.30 -18.44
C THR A 484 10.53 26.57 -17.12
N THR A 485 10.76 27.19 -15.97
CA THR A 485 10.53 26.60 -14.64
C THR A 485 9.03 26.55 -14.30
N LEU A 486 8.29 27.60 -14.69
CA LEU A 486 6.83 27.64 -14.59
C LEU A 486 6.19 26.53 -15.42
N LEU A 487 6.66 26.32 -16.66
CA LEU A 487 6.13 25.27 -17.50
C LEU A 487 6.42 23.87 -16.94
N ALA A 488 7.64 23.62 -16.44
CA ALA A 488 7.98 22.37 -15.79
C ALA A 488 7.06 22.07 -14.58
N SER A 489 6.78 23.08 -13.75
CA SER A 489 5.85 22.91 -12.61
C SER A 489 4.40 22.59 -13.03
N GLN A 490 3.96 23.08 -14.19
CA GLN A 490 2.65 22.75 -14.76
C GLN A 490 2.63 21.33 -15.37
N VAL A 491 3.76 20.89 -15.93
CA VAL A 491 3.93 19.51 -16.43
C VAL A 491 3.81 18.50 -15.27
N ASP A 492 4.26 18.85 -14.07
CA ASP A 492 4.15 17.95 -12.92
C ASP A 492 2.77 17.92 -12.26
N ASN A 493 1.84 18.79 -12.67
CA ASN A 493 0.49 18.84 -12.12
C ASN A 493 -0.50 17.94 -12.88
N PHE A 494 -0.88 16.82 -12.26
CA PHE A 494 -1.87 15.87 -12.79
C PHE A 494 -3.25 15.97 -12.11
N ALA A 495 -3.50 16.97 -11.26
CA ALA A 495 -4.81 17.12 -10.65
C ALA A 495 -5.86 17.38 -11.74
N GLY A 496 -6.91 16.58 -11.85
CA GLY A 496 -7.95 16.75 -12.89
C GLY A 496 -7.52 16.37 -14.31
N CYS A 497 -6.49 15.53 -14.48
CA CYS A 497 -6.08 15.01 -15.79
C CYS A 497 -7.03 13.94 -16.36
N VAL A 498 -7.82 13.30 -15.50
CA VAL A 498 -8.84 12.32 -15.88
C VAL A 498 -10.17 13.05 -16.00
N ARG A 499 -10.72 13.09 -17.22
CA ARG A 499 -12.07 13.61 -17.45
C ARG A 499 -13.10 12.53 -17.16
N SER A 500 -14.31 12.93 -16.77
CA SER A 500 -15.44 12.01 -16.66
C SER A 500 -15.63 11.26 -17.97
N TYR A 501 -15.96 9.96 -17.87
CA TYR A 501 -16.11 9.05 -19.02
C TYR A 501 -14.83 8.77 -19.84
N HIS A 502 -13.67 9.29 -19.44
CA HIS A 502 -12.39 8.96 -20.07
C HIS A 502 -11.57 7.94 -19.25
N GLY A 503 -12.07 7.52 -18.09
CA GLY A 503 -11.39 6.58 -17.21
C GLY A 503 -12.15 5.26 -17.07
N ILE A 504 -11.42 4.19 -16.83
CA ILE A 504 -11.96 2.91 -16.37
C ILE A 504 -11.18 2.53 -15.12
N ALA A 505 -11.88 2.20 -14.04
CA ALA A 505 -11.27 1.62 -12.84
C ALA A 505 -11.35 0.10 -12.87
N MET A 506 -10.35 -0.62 -12.33
CA MET A 506 -10.34 -2.09 -12.29
C MET A 506 -9.80 -2.60 -10.95
N GLY A 507 -10.39 -3.67 -10.41
CA GLY A 507 -9.96 -4.28 -9.16
C GLY A 507 -10.58 -5.66 -8.92
N ASP A 508 -9.93 -6.49 -8.11
CA ASP A 508 -10.35 -7.86 -7.79
C ASP A 508 -11.21 -7.93 -6.52
N ASN A 509 -11.19 -6.89 -5.67
CA ASN A 509 -11.79 -6.93 -4.34
C ASN A 509 -12.65 -5.69 -4.03
N PRO A 510 -13.78 -5.50 -4.75
CA PRO A 510 -14.64 -4.31 -4.63
C PRO A 510 -15.25 -4.13 -3.24
N GLN A 511 -15.27 -5.16 -2.40
CA GLN A 511 -15.81 -5.13 -1.04
C GLN A 511 -14.81 -4.75 0.05
N SER A 512 -13.53 -4.53 -0.27
CA SER A 512 -12.54 -4.13 0.74
C SER A 512 -11.59 -3.06 0.24
N THR A 513 -10.34 -3.38 -0.07
CA THR A 513 -9.32 -2.40 -0.44
C THR A 513 -9.64 -1.65 -1.73
N ASP A 514 -10.39 -2.26 -2.65
CA ASP A 514 -10.79 -1.62 -3.91
C ASP A 514 -12.17 -0.97 -3.83
N TYR A 515 -12.89 -1.09 -2.72
CA TYR A 515 -14.18 -0.43 -2.52
C TYR A 515 -14.09 1.06 -2.84
N GLU A 516 -13.02 1.69 -2.38
CA GLU A 516 -12.74 3.11 -2.58
C GLU A 516 -12.57 3.48 -4.06
N LEU A 517 -12.27 2.53 -4.96
CA LEU A 517 -12.27 2.76 -6.41
C LEU A 517 -13.68 2.66 -7.03
N THR A 518 -14.64 2.07 -6.32
CA THR A 518 -16.03 1.89 -6.80
C THR A 518 -16.93 3.09 -6.55
N VAL A 519 -16.50 4.07 -5.75
CA VAL A 519 -17.38 5.17 -5.29
C VAL A 519 -17.63 6.25 -6.35
N PHE A 520 -16.92 6.21 -7.48
CA PHE A 520 -16.99 7.21 -8.55
C PHE A 520 -18.03 6.82 -9.60
N ARG A 521 -19.18 7.50 -9.60
CA ARG A 521 -20.30 7.15 -10.49
C ARG A 521 -20.02 7.38 -11.97
N ASP A 522 -19.14 8.32 -12.28
CA ASP A 522 -18.72 8.74 -13.61
C ASP A 522 -17.52 7.95 -14.16
N VAL A 523 -17.00 7.00 -13.38
CA VAL A 523 -15.93 6.08 -13.77
C VAL A 523 -16.44 4.65 -13.65
N PRO A 524 -16.62 3.92 -14.77
CA PRO A 524 -16.94 2.50 -14.72
C PRO A 524 -15.87 1.74 -13.93
N PHE A 525 -16.31 0.92 -12.97
CA PHE A 525 -15.44 0.03 -12.22
C PHE A 525 -15.62 -1.41 -12.73
N LEU A 526 -14.56 -2.03 -13.22
CA LEU A 526 -14.54 -3.40 -13.67
C LEU A 526 -14.07 -4.32 -12.55
N SER A 527 -15.02 -5.08 -12.02
CA SER A 527 -14.74 -6.12 -11.03
C SER A 527 -14.22 -7.37 -11.73
N VAL A 528 -12.98 -7.74 -11.42
CA VAL A 528 -12.34 -8.98 -11.89
C VAL A 528 -12.28 -10.06 -10.82
N GLU A 529 -12.99 -9.87 -9.70
CA GLU A 529 -13.17 -10.90 -8.67
C GLU A 529 -13.52 -12.28 -9.24
N LYS A 530 -13.00 -13.38 -8.66
CA LYS A 530 -13.43 -14.73 -9.08
C LYS A 530 -14.94 -14.94 -8.90
N GLU A 531 -15.58 -15.57 -9.88
CA GLU A 531 -17.02 -15.89 -9.83
C GLU A 531 -17.38 -16.68 -8.57
N THR A 532 -16.57 -17.66 -8.20
CA THR A 532 -16.79 -18.49 -7.02
C THR A 532 -16.77 -17.67 -5.73
N GLN A 533 -15.87 -16.69 -5.62
CA GLN A 533 -15.78 -15.78 -4.48
C GLN A 533 -16.98 -14.83 -4.43
N ARG A 534 -17.33 -14.24 -5.58
CA ARG A 534 -18.49 -13.35 -5.72
C ARG A 534 -19.80 -14.04 -5.34
N VAL A 535 -20.05 -15.23 -5.88
CA VAL A 535 -21.25 -16.03 -5.59
C VAL A 535 -21.31 -16.42 -4.12
N GLU A 536 -20.19 -16.84 -3.53
CA GLU A 536 -20.15 -17.19 -2.10
C GLU A 536 -20.41 -15.97 -1.20
N ARG A 537 -19.86 -14.80 -1.54
CA ARG A 537 -20.18 -13.54 -0.85
C ARG A 537 -21.68 -13.25 -0.90
N GLN A 538 -22.27 -13.29 -2.09
CA GLN A 538 -23.71 -13.02 -2.26
C GLN A 538 -24.58 -14.01 -1.47
N ARG A 539 -24.22 -15.30 -1.46
CA ARG A 539 -24.89 -16.31 -0.63
C ARG A 539 -24.74 -16.03 0.87
N ARG A 540 -23.56 -15.57 1.31
CA ARG A 540 -23.31 -15.20 2.71
C ARG A 540 -24.15 -14.00 3.13
N ILE A 541 -24.23 -12.96 2.30
CA ILE A 541 -25.08 -11.78 2.51
C ILE A 541 -26.54 -12.21 2.69
N LEU A 542 -27.08 -12.99 1.75
CA LEU A 542 -28.46 -13.47 1.79
C LEU A 542 -28.75 -14.33 3.03
N ARG A 543 -27.83 -15.25 3.38
CA ARG A 543 -27.96 -16.07 4.60
C ARG A 543 -28.02 -15.20 5.85
N ARG A 544 -27.16 -14.18 5.96
CA ARG A 544 -27.10 -13.30 7.13
C ARG A 544 -28.36 -12.43 7.24
N LEU A 545 -28.82 -11.85 6.13
CA LEU A 545 -30.06 -11.06 6.10
C LEU A 545 -31.27 -11.90 6.51
N ARG A 546 -31.46 -13.08 5.91
CA ARG A 546 -32.58 -13.98 6.23
C ARG A 546 -32.56 -14.45 7.68
N ARG A 547 -31.40 -14.83 8.21
CA ARG A 547 -31.26 -15.25 9.61
C ARG A 547 -31.65 -14.12 10.56
N THR A 548 -31.15 -12.91 10.32
CA THR A 548 -31.40 -11.74 11.17
C THR A 548 -32.87 -11.35 11.13
N GLN A 549 -33.47 -11.30 9.93
CA GLN A 549 -34.90 -11.04 9.74
C GLN A 549 -35.79 -12.05 10.46
N LEU A 550 -35.42 -13.34 10.44
CA LEU A 550 -36.18 -14.40 11.13
C LEU A 550 -36.09 -14.29 12.65
N ILE A 551 -34.93 -13.88 13.19
CA ILE A 551 -34.76 -13.68 14.64
C ILE A 551 -35.63 -12.50 15.09
N GLU A 552 -35.54 -11.37 14.40
CA GLU A 552 -36.28 -10.15 14.75
C GLU A 552 -37.79 -10.32 14.56
N SER A 553 -38.25 -11.02 13.51
CA SER A 553 -39.68 -11.28 13.30
C SER A 553 -40.32 -12.16 14.37
N ARG A 554 -39.49 -12.88 15.15
CA ARG A 554 -39.91 -13.66 16.33
C ARG A 554 -39.73 -12.89 17.64
N GLY A 555 -39.42 -11.60 17.58
CA GLY A 555 -39.15 -10.75 18.76
C GLY A 555 -37.80 -10.99 19.42
N GLY A 556 -36.89 -11.72 18.77
CA GLY A 556 -35.53 -11.95 19.27
C GLY A 556 -34.57 -10.82 18.89
N HIS A 557 -33.47 -10.71 19.63
CA HIS A 557 -32.36 -9.81 19.30
C HIS A 557 -31.20 -10.60 18.68
N PRO A 558 -30.71 -10.20 17.49
CA PRO A 558 -29.52 -10.81 16.90
C PRO A 558 -28.31 -10.70 17.84
N SER A 559 -27.57 -11.80 18.01
CA SER A 559 -26.34 -11.84 18.81
C SER A 559 -25.17 -12.46 18.03
N MET A 560 -23.97 -11.98 18.33
CA MET A 560 -22.70 -12.50 17.84
C MET A 560 -22.31 -13.78 18.62
N PRO A 561 -21.35 -14.60 18.12
CA PRO A 561 -20.93 -15.82 18.81
C PRO A 561 -20.37 -15.59 20.22
N ASP A 562 -19.84 -14.39 20.49
CA ASP A 562 -19.32 -13.96 21.80
C ASP A 562 -20.43 -13.42 22.74
N GLY A 563 -21.70 -13.48 22.33
CA GLY A 563 -22.84 -12.97 23.08
C GLY A 563 -23.08 -11.47 22.94
N SER A 564 -22.20 -10.73 22.26
CA SER A 564 -22.41 -9.29 22.01
C SER A 564 -23.57 -9.05 21.03
N PRO A 565 -24.21 -7.86 21.06
CA PRO A 565 -25.27 -7.53 20.11
C PRO A 565 -24.77 -7.62 18.67
N ALA A 566 -25.49 -8.35 17.81
CA ALA A 566 -25.25 -8.33 16.38
C ALA A 566 -26.07 -7.21 15.72
N PRO A 567 -25.64 -6.70 14.55
CA PRO A 567 -26.39 -5.68 13.83
C PRO A 567 -27.81 -6.17 13.49
N SER A 568 -28.77 -5.28 13.67
CA SER A 568 -30.17 -5.46 13.29
C SER A 568 -30.32 -5.65 11.78
N TYR A 569 -31.48 -6.12 11.34
CA TYR A 569 -31.77 -6.23 9.90
C TYR A 569 -31.63 -4.89 9.18
N ALA A 570 -32.13 -3.81 9.79
CA ALA A 570 -32.03 -2.46 9.24
C ALA A 570 -30.57 -2.00 9.11
N GLU A 571 -29.75 -2.24 10.13
CA GLU A 571 -28.32 -1.92 10.09
C GLU A 571 -27.59 -2.75 9.03
N LEU A 572 -27.89 -4.05 8.91
CA LEU A 572 -27.31 -4.90 7.86
C LEU A 572 -27.68 -4.41 6.47
N VAL A 573 -28.95 -4.06 6.23
CA VAL A 573 -29.40 -3.51 4.94
C VAL A 573 -28.69 -2.19 4.65
N SER A 574 -28.53 -1.33 5.65
CA SER A 574 -27.80 -0.07 5.49
C SER A 574 -26.34 -0.29 5.07
N SER A 575 -25.70 -1.35 5.59
CA SER A 575 -24.30 -1.71 5.31
C SER A 575 -24.05 -2.31 3.92
N LEU A 576 -25.09 -2.69 3.16
CA LEU A 576 -24.93 -3.30 1.83
C LEU A 576 -24.27 -2.37 0.81
N ARG A 577 -24.27 -1.07 1.08
CA ARG A 577 -23.67 -0.02 0.23
C ARG A 577 -22.36 0.52 0.77
N HIS A 578 -21.80 -0.11 1.80
CA HIS A 578 -20.55 0.30 2.45
C HIS A 578 -19.48 -0.76 2.21
N SER A 579 -18.22 -0.38 2.42
CA SER A 579 -17.12 -1.35 2.40
C SER A 579 -17.34 -2.43 3.45
N GLY A 580 -16.83 -3.62 3.14
CA GLY A 580 -16.77 -4.74 4.06
C GLY A 580 -17.55 -5.97 3.58
N PRO A 581 -17.61 -7.02 4.43
CA PRO A 581 -18.14 -8.32 4.04
C PRO A 581 -19.63 -8.34 3.65
N MET A 582 -20.36 -7.25 3.91
CA MET A 582 -21.77 -7.10 3.57
C MET A 582 -22.00 -6.33 2.26
N MET A 583 -20.97 -5.75 1.64
CA MET A 583 -21.11 -5.00 0.39
C MET A 583 -21.75 -5.88 -0.70
N ASP A 584 -22.86 -5.42 -1.25
CA ASP A 584 -23.54 -6.06 -2.38
C ASP A 584 -23.28 -5.26 -3.65
N ASP A 585 -22.38 -5.77 -4.48
CA ASP A 585 -21.92 -5.14 -5.71
C ASP A 585 -23.06 -4.86 -6.70
N ARG A 586 -24.16 -5.63 -6.62
CA ARG A 586 -25.36 -5.47 -7.47
C ARG A 586 -26.10 -4.15 -7.22
N LEU A 587 -25.84 -3.48 -6.10
CA LEU A 587 -26.46 -2.20 -5.73
C LEU A 587 -25.76 -0.98 -6.34
N PHE A 588 -24.63 -1.18 -7.03
CA PHE A 588 -23.79 -0.15 -7.61
C PHE A 588 -23.92 -0.18 -9.14
N ARG A 589 -24.41 0.91 -9.73
CA ARG A 589 -24.68 0.98 -11.18
C ARG A 589 -23.42 1.07 -12.03
N ASN A 590 -22.33 1.55 -11.45
CA ASN A 590 -21.04 1.70 -12.10
C ASN A 590 -20.11 0.49 -11.93
N ILE A 591 -20.51 -0.52 -11.12
CA ILE A 591 -19.75 -1.77 -10.99
C ILE A 591 -20.18 -2.74 -12.09
N ASN A 592 -19.22 -3.12 -12.91
CA ASN A 592 -19.34 -3.97 -14.05
C ASN A 592 -18.53 -5.23 -13.82
N TYR A 593 -19.19 -6.38 -13.76
CA TYR A 593 -18.52 -7.64 -13.48
C TYR A 593 -18.00 -8.32 -14.76
N VAL A 594 -16.71 -8.67 -14.75
CA VAL A 594 -16.02 -9.49 -15.77
C VAL A 594 -15.57 -10.82 -15.17
N GLY A 595 -14.98 -10.76 -13.97
CA GLY A 595 -14.41 -11.89 -13.24
C GLY A 595 -13.10 -12.41 -13.82
N GLY A 596 -12.49 -13.41 -13.17
CA GLY A 596 -11.33 -14.14 -13.71
C GLY A 596 -9.95 -13.55 -13.39
N GLU A 597 -9.85 -12.61 -12.46
CA GLU A 597 -8.60 -11.94 -12.02
C GLU A 597 -7.80 -11.41 -13.23
N GLU A 598 -6.49 -11.64 -13.26
CA GLU A 598 -5.62 -11.16 -14.33
C GLU A 598 -6.00 -11.67 -15.73
N GLU A 599 -6.59 -12.87 -15.83
CA GLU A 599 -7.03 -13.42 -17.11
C GLU A 599 -8.26 -12.68 -17.62
N GLY A 600 -9.20 -12.36 -16.73
CA GLY A 600 -10.37 -11.53 -17.03
C GLY A 600 -9.99 -10.13 -17.47
N THR A 601 -9.04 -9.51 -16.77
CA THR A 601 -8.45 -8.22 -17.15
C THR A 601 -7.85 -8.30 -18.54
N ALA A 602 -7.04 -9.32 -18.84
CA ALA A 602 -6.41 -9.49 -20.15
C ALA A 602 -7.45 -9.65 -21.28
N LEU A 603 -8.44 -10.51 -21.09
CA LEU A 603 -9.54 -10.71 -22.05
C LEU A 603 -10.33 -9.42 -22.28
N PHE A 604 -10.62 -8.66 -21.23
CA PHE A 604 -11.29 -7.37 -21.33
C PHE A 604 -10.45 -6.37 -22.14
N LEU A 605 -9.16 -6.20 -21.80
CA LEU A 605 -8.28 -5.26 -22.50
C LEU A 605 -8.07 -5.65 -23.97
N ALA A 606 -7.95 -6.95 -24.27
CA ALA A 606 -7.89 -7.46 -25.63
C ALA A 606 -9.14 -7.08 -26.44
N ALA A 607 -10.33 -7.31 -25.87
CA ALA A 607 -11.59 -6.97 -26.50
C ALA A 607 -11.75 -5.45 -26.66
N LEU A 608 -11.41 -4.66 -25.65
CA LEU A 608 -11.49 -3.20 -25.68
C LEU A 608 -10.59 -2.63 -26.77
N LEU A 609 -9.31 -3.03 -26.81
CA LEU A 609 -8.37 -2.60 -27.86
C LEU A 609 -8.88 -2.98 -29.25
N ARG A 610 -9.48 -4.17 -29.41
CA ARG A 610 -10.11 -4.58 -30.66
C ARG A 610 -11.27 -3.65 -31.04
N TYR A 611 -12.21 -3.37 -30.13
CA TYR A 611 -13.35 -2.50 -30.44
C TYR A 611 -12.92 -1.08 -30.77
N VAL A 612 -11.99 -0.52 -30.00
CA VAL A 612 -11.51 0.85 -30.23
C VAL A 612 -10.71 0.98 -31.54
N THR A 613 -10.05 -0.09 -32.00
CA THR A 613 -9.30 -0.10 -33.29
C THR A 613 -10.14 -0.50 -34.49
N SER A 614 -11.14 -1.37 -34.32
CA SER A 614 -11.92 -1.97 -35.43
C SER A 614 -12.97 -1.05 -36.04
N GLU A 615 -13.35 0.04 -35.38
CA GLU A 615 -14.30 1.01 -35.93
C GLU A 615 -13.62 1.86 -37.03
N GLN A 616 -13.56 1.26 -38.22
CA GLN A 616 -13.08 1.78 -39.51
C GLN A 616 -13.88 2.99 -40.06
N LYS A 617 -14.45 3.84 -39.20
CA LYS A 617 -15.19 5.06 -39.60
C LYS A 617 -14.72 6.31 -38.85
N ARG A 618 -13.41 6.48 -38.64
CA ARG A 618 -12.89 7.72 -38.06
C ARG A 618 -12.45 8.69 -39.13
N ASP A 619 -13.42 9.39 -39.72
CA ASP A 619 -13.16 10.56 -40.56
C ASP A 619 -12.44 11.69 -39.79
N GLN A 620 -12.33 11.60 -38.45
CA GLN A 620 -11.72 12.62 -37.57
C GLN A 620 -10.59 12.12 -36.64
N GLY A 621 -10.14 10.87 -36.74
CA GLY A 621 -8.97 10.34 -36.02
C GLY A 621 -9.03 10.29 -34.48
N THR A 622 -10.09 10.79 -33.82
CA THR A 622 -10.24 10.87 -32.36
C THR A 622 -11.43 10.03 -31.87
N LEU A 623 -11.27 9.36 -30.73
CA LEU A 623 -12.33 8.57 -30.10
C LEU A 623 -13.17 9.50 -29.22
N THR A 624 -14.48 9.51 -29.42
CA THR A 624 -15.41 10.26 -28.55
C THR A 624 -15.69 9.48 -27.24
N PRO A 625 -16.09 10.16 -26.16
CA PRO A 625 -16.39 9.49 -24.89
C PRO A 625 -17.52 8.46 -25.01
N ALA A 626 -18.53 8.75 -25.85
CA ALA A 626 -19.66 7.85 -26.08
C ALA A 626 -19.22 6.56 -26.78
N GLU A 627 -18.41 6.66 -27.84
CA GLU A 627 -17.82 5.51 -28.52
C GLU A 627 -16.91 4.69 -27.58
N PHE A 628 -16.16 5.36 -26.70
CA PHE A 628 -15.33 4.67 -25.72
C PHE A 628 -16.18 3.87 -24.73
N LEU A 629 -17.23 4.48 -24.15
CA LEU A 629 -18.12 3.78 -23.22
C LEU A 629 -18.86 2.61 -23.88
N ASP A 630 -19.27 2.77 -25.13
CA ASP A 630 -19.86 1.68 -25.92
C ASP A 630 -18.85 0.54 -26.14
N ALA A 631 -17.61 0.87 -26.51
CA ALA A 631 -16.53 -0.11 -26.63
C ALA A 631 -16.24 -0.83 -25.29
N VAL A 632 -16.30 -0.12 -24.15
CA VAL A 632 -16.18 -0.71 -22.81
C VAL A 632 -17.31 -1.70 -22.53
N SER A 633 -18.55 -1.32 -22.82
CA SER A 633 -19.72 -2.20 -22.64
C SER A 633 -19.62 -3.48 -23.49
N LYS A 634 -19.26 -3.33 -24.77
CA LYS A 634 -19.03 -4.46 -25.71
C LYS A 634 -17.87 -5.35 -25.24
N ALA A 635 -16.78 -4.75 -24.77
CA ALA A 635 -15.61 -5.47 -24.27
C ALA A 635 -15.95 -6.29 -23.01
N GLN A 636 -16.72 -5.73 -22.08
CA GLN A 636 -17.19 -6.42 -20.89
C GLN A 636 -18.04 -7.65 -21.23
N GLY A 637 -19.00 -7.52 -22.14
CA GLY A 637 -19.81 -8.66 -22.58
C GLY A 637 -18.95 -9.77 -23.19
N SER A 638 -18.07 -9.40 -24.10
CA SER A 638 -17.19 -10.34 -24.81
C SER A 638 -16.22 -11.06 -23.89
N SER A 639 -15.61 -10.36 -22.93
CA SER A 639 -14.64 -10.96 -22.01
C SER A 639 -15.31 -11.92 -21.04
N ARG A 640 -16.50 -11.56 -20.53
CA ARG A 640 -17.30 -12.46 -19.68
C ARG A 640 -17.69 -13.73 -20.42
N ASP A 641 -18.18 -13.61 -21.65
CA ASP A 641 -18.59 -14.76 -22.45
C ASP A 641 -17.39 -15.65 -22.79
N ALA A 642 -16.22 -15.06 -23.11
CA ALA A 642 -14.98 -15.80 -23.32
C ALA A 642 -14.51 -16.55 -22.07
N LEU A 643 -14.64 -15.94 -20.89
CA LEU A 643 -14.28 -16.58 -19.62
C LEU A 643 -15.20 -17.76 -19.31
N MET A 644 -16.51 -17.63 -19.55
CA MET A 644 -17.49 -18.70 -19.40
C MET A 644 -17.20 -19.89 -20.33
N MET A 645 -16.80 -19.62 -21.58
CA MET A 645 -16.44 -20.67 -22.54
C MET A 645 -15.16 -21.42 -22.17
N ARG A 646 -14.22 -20.76 -21.47
CA ARG A 646 -12.98 -21.40 -20.98
C ARG A 646 -13.18 -22.20 -19.69
N THR A 647 -14.24 -21.90 -18.95
CA THR A 647 -14.57 -22.57 -17.69
C THR A 647 -15.54 -23.74 -17.86
N ILE A 648 -15.80 -24.21 -19.10
CA ILE A 648 -16.56 -25.44 -19.34
C ILE A 648 -15.93 -26.56 -18.47
N PRO A 649 -16.69 -27.17 -17.55
CA PRO A 649 -16.14 -28.11 -16.60
C PRO A 649 -15.51 -29.27 -17.35
N ALA A 650 -14.24 -29.57 -17.04
CA ALA A 650 -13.66 -30.85 -17.39
C ALA A 650 -14.41 -31.94 -16.59
N LYS A 651 -15.52 -32.42 -17.18
CA LYS A 651 -16.41 -33.51 -16.75
C LYS A 651 -17.09 -33.32 -15.38
N LEU A 652 -18.42 -33.21 -15.42
CA LEU A 652 -19.33 -33.67 -14.37
C LEU A 652 -19.26 -35.19 -14.24
#